data_AF-A0AAV0VTZ5-F1
#
_entry.id   AF-A0AAV0VTZ5-F1
#
_cell.length_a   1.000
_cell.length_b   1.000
_cell.length_c   1.000
_cell.angle_alpha   90.00
_cell.angle_beta   90.00
_cell.angle_gamma   90.00
#
_symmetry.space_group_name_H-M   'P 1'
#
loop_
_entity.id
_entity.type
_entity.pdbx_description
1 polymer ?
#
loop_
_entity_poly.entity_id
_entity_poly.type
_entity_poly.pdbx_seq_one_letter_code
_entity_poly.pdbx_strand_id
1 'polypeptide(L)'
;MDHLMPPSFHNHLKNFVVAAKQYSYCHDESSYNGVLCSLQILGQQEFVFNSKDTLRHEFCINLYELMRNINDDSEIMWAAVNLLQSIVKQGFFQNTILNNNEFTLILTKLLKDELSLDKKIKILKLLQELTYRMKIQWQEGHSSELISLLVKWISTEDKDLISFSLGVLVNVCCKNKFAMFTLVKCTHSKSFMRLLLKLQSDDIFIKVQVYKLLLVLEQVSGQIPDVDVNNLIDVTFVVLEEGLKLKNVFVLRHAVDFFIDISAHSRWKNSVLEYNGYKTNLIKILESTNNFKHIEKSQNNYQITLQSVDLVLQFVHHVIQFKNEDLIILYPKIIMYILHWTQFSNLQKQAMSILQTIIINVRSYESCMDQSLKCDIHENLEKSLNVLLIVLFEPNTNVENDSITCTWNKYAICLRLLQEMLKMKNLYKIMEEKLHISSLQSLFHSLILVDINNLNNLQNITNVYIEALCFLSELLAKNPTWMSLYSEILNQKHVYHVLAFIIYKGSKNMKQKVLDLITKFSQQSTLMLSDCLEEIDQLSSAKVKNATTINSDETEIKPLYSFAQEEQLKVFIDKLENIFNSNEILNIKTSNVITLYQYKMNTLKQAEVWLKQSLDNASEEITRLNYKLVCLNSESVQLNQMILDVHQEIEELTVENKDLKRKLNNITEQFTTTSNNFAKLSRNYESKRQIIEEQNSSIKNLEKQLEELHLESNKMKADLLDQLKNEKTENKIQISKLEQQLTEKQSIINEKSEEINNKISFIRNLENIGLEKDKDIIDLRKQLQEQQRVREMISQMLAATSTKP
;
A
#
# COMPACT_ATOMS: atom_id res chain seq x y z
N MET A 1 44.61 3.41 -4.02
CA MET A 1 45.59 2.56 -4.72
C MET A 1 44.80 1.61 -5.58
N ASP A 2 44.84 1.87 -6.87
CA ASP A 2 44.32 1.02 -7.93
C ASP A 2 45.12 -0.28 -7.94
N HIS A 3 44.46 -1.43 -7.73
CA HIS A 3 44.86 -2.79 -8.10
C HIS A 3 44.07 -3.73 -7.20
N LEU A 4 43.00 -4.35 -7.70
CA LEU A 4 42.47 -5.64 -7.21
C LEU A 4 41.37 -6.15 -8.18
N MET A 5 41.66 -6.08 -9.49
CA MET A 5 41.16 -7.13 -10.38
C MET A 5 42.23 -8.22 -10.36
N PRO A 6 41.88 -9.51 -10.37
CA PRO A 6 42.87 -10.53 -10.68
C PRO A 6 43.46 -10.15 -12.04
N PRO A 7 44.78 -9.94 -12.16
CA PRO A 7 45.41 -9.41 -13.37
C PRO A 7 45.06 -10.24 -14.63
N SER A 8 44.62 -11.49 -14.45
CA SER A 8 44.08 -12.35 -15.50
C SER A 8 42.80 -11.80 -16.14
N PHE A 9 41.74 -11.47 -15.39
CA PHE A 9 40.42 -11.14 -15.96
C PHE A 9 40.44 -9.86 -16.81
N HIS A 10 41.07 -8.80 -16.29
CA HIS A 10 41.24 -7.55 -17.02
C HIS A 10 42.05 -7.74 -18.32
N ASN A 11 43.09 -8.57 -18.27
CA ASN A 11 43.86 -8.93 -19.45
C ASN A 11 43.04 -9.76 -20.45
N HIS A 12 42.18 -10.68 -19.99
CA HIS A 12 41.29 -11.44 -20.86
C HIS A 12 40.26 -10.55 -21.58
N LEU A 13 39.69 -9.54 -20.89
CA LEU A 13 38.79 -8.56 -21.51
C LEU A 13 39.51 -7.76 -22.59
N LYS A 14 40.72 -7.26 -22.29
CA LYS A 14 41.53 -6.51 -23.26
C LYS A 14 41.91 -7.38 -24.47
N ASN A 15 42.31 -8.63 -24.22
CA ASN A 15 42.64 -9.58 -25.28
C ASN A 15 41.43 -9.87 -26.18
N PHE A 16 40.23 -10.02 -25.61
CA PHE A 16 39.01 -10.14 -26.40
C PHE A 16 38.77 -8.92 -27.28
N VAL A 17 38.86 -7.70 -26.73
CA VAL A 17 38.64 -6.47 -27.50
C VAL A 17 39.61 -6.37 -28.68
N VAL A 18 40.90 -6.69 -28.47
CA VAL A 18 41.91 -6.69 -29.52
C VAL A 18 41.59 -7.76 -30.58
N ALA A 19 41.29 -9.00 -30.14
CA ALA A 19 40.98 -10.10 -31.04
C ALA A 19 39.71 -9.83 -31.87
N ALA A 20 38.66 -9.28 -31.25
CA ALA A 20 37.39 -8.95 -31.91
C ALA A 20 37.59 -7.87 -32.98
N LYS A 21 38.37 -6.82 -32.68
CA LYS A 21 38.74 -5.80 -33.66
C LYS A 21 39.55 -6.40 -34.79
N GLN A 22 40.57 -7.20 -34.50
CA GLN A 22 41.38 -7.86 -35.53
C GLN A 22 40.54 -8.74 -36.45
N TYR A 23 39.64 -9.54 -35.90
CA TYR A 23 38.73 -10.38 -36.68
C TYR A 23 37.79 -9.53 -37.56
N SER A 24 37.34 -8.37 -37.09
CA SER A 24 36.50 -7.45 -37.87
C SER A 24 37.19 -6.87 -39.12
N TYR A 25 38.53 -6.81 -39.13
CA TYR A 25 39.31 -6.30 -40.25
C TYR A 25 39.86 -7.40 -41.18
N CYS A 26 40.32 -8.52 -40.61
CA CYS A 26 41.13 -9.50 -41.35
C CYS A 26 40.38 -10.78 -41.75
N HIS A 27 39.34 -11.18 -41.00
CA HIS A 27 38.55 -12.42 -41.22
C HIS A 27 39.39 -13.70 -41.46
N ASP A 28 40.59 -13.78 -40.88
CA ASP A 28 41.52 -14.91 -41.01
C ASP A 28 41.32 -15.97 -39.92
N GLU A 29 41.78 -17.19 -40.17
CA GLU A 29 41.60 -18.33 -39.26
C GLU A 29 42.31 -18.13 -37.91
N SER A 30 43.44 -17.42 -37.88
CA SER A 30 44.13 -17.06 -36.64
C SER A 30 43.31 -16.09 -35.77
N SER A 31 42.72 -15.05 -36.36
CA SER A 31 41.86 -14.13 -35.59
C SER A 31 40.54 -14.79 -35.17
N TYR A 32 39.98 -15.68 -36.00
CA TYR A 32 38.81 -16.51 -35.64
C TYR A 32 39.09 -17.33 -34.37
N ASN A 33 40.19 -18.07 -34.34
CA ASN A 33 40.59 -18.89 -33.20
C ASN A 33 40.94 -18.04 -31.97
N GLY A 34 41.56 -16.87 -32.17
CA GLY A 34 41.86 -15.91 -31.11
C GLY A 34 40.60 -15.38 -30.41
N VAL A 35 39.57 -15.04 -31.18
CA VAL A 35 38.27 -14.60 -30.64
C VAL A 35 37.56 -15.76 -29.92
N LEU A 36 37.50 -16.94 -30.54
CA LEU A 36 36.83 -18.10 -29.98
C LEU A 36 37.43 -18.51 -28.62
N CYS A 37 38.77 -18.59 -28.55
CA CYS A 37 39.49 -18.89 -27.32
C CYS A 37 39.22 -17.82 -26.23
N SER A 38 39.26 -16.54 -26.61
CA SER A 38 38.98 -15.45 -25.67
C SER A 38 37.56 -15.50 -25.10
N LEU A 39 36.56 -15.79 -25.93
CA LEU A 39 35.15 -15.94 -25.51
C LEU A 39 34.97 -17.15 -24.57
N GLN A 40 35.60 -18.28 -24.88
CA GLN A 40 35.52 -19.49 -24.05
C GLN A 40 36.16 -19.30 -22.67
N ILE A 41 37.32 -18.66 -22.62
CA ILE A 41 38.01 -18.34 -21.36
C ILE A 41 37.14 -17.40 -20.51
N LEU A 42 36.63 -16.32 -21.11
CA LEU A 42 35.77 -15.37 -20.40
C LEU A 42 34.47 -16.03 -19.92
N GLY A 43 33.93 -17.00 -20.67
CA GLY A 43 32.70 -17.71 -20.30
C GLY A 43 32.83 -18.55 -19.02
N GLN A 44 34.05 -18.93 -18.64
CA GLN A 44 34.34 -19.77 -17.48
C GLN A 44 34.79 -18.99 -16.24
N GLN A 45 35.06 -17.69 -16.37
CA GLN A 45 35.52 -16.86 -15.25
C GLN A 45 34.37 -16.17 -14.51
N GLU A 46 34.61 -15.85 -13.24
CA GLU A 46 33.74 -14.93 -12.50
C GLU A 46 33.96 -13.51 -13.02
N PHE A 47 32.87 -12.88 -13.47
CA PHE A 47 32.84 -11.49 -13.86
C PHE A 47 32.95 -10.64 -12.60
N VAL A 48 34.03 -9.88 -12.49
CA VAL A 48 34.14 -8.82 -11.49
C VAL A 48 34.31 -7.53 -12.28
N PHE A 49 33.32 -6.64 -12.23
CA PHE A 49 33.38 -5.34 -12.90
C PHE A 49 33.37 -4.22 -11.86
N ASN A 50 34.37 -3.34 -11.91
CA ASN A 50 34.33 -2.09 -11.18
C ASN A 50 33.55 -1.04 -11.99
N SER A 51 32.74 -0.23 -11.31
CA SER A 51 31.84 0.75 -11.93
C SER A 51 32.54 1.90 -12.68
N LYS A 52 33.88 1.93 -12.72
CA LYS A 52 34.70 2.98 -13.36
C LYS A 52 35.41 2.53 -14.64
N ASP A 53 35.27 1.28 -15.09
CA ASP A 53 36.04 0.76 -16.22
C ASP A 53 35.43 1.15 -17.59
N THR A 54 36.13 2.01 -18.34
CA THR A 54 35.87 2.29 -19.77
C THR A 54 35.93 1.02 -20.63
N LEU A 55 36.83 0.10 -20.28
CA LEU A 55 37.00 -1.21 -20.89
C LEU A 55 35.72 -2.06 -20.90
N ARG A 56 34.84 -1.91 -19.90
CA ARG A 56 33.55 -2.61 -19.86
C ARG A 56 32.65 -2.22 -21.03
N HIS A 57 32.58 -0.93 -21.31
CA HIS A 57 31.74 -0.40 -22.39
C HIS A 57 32.27 -0.83 -23.74
N GLU A 58 33.60 -0.71 -23.91
CA GLU A 58 34.27 -1.16 -25.12
C GLU A 58 34.08 -2.66 -25.36
N PHE A 59 34.22 -3.50 -24.32
CA PHE A 59 33.93 -4.93 -24.41
C PHE A 59 32.50 -5.22 -24.90
N CYS A 60 31.50 -4.55 -24.33
CA CYS A 60 30.09 -4.80 -24.68
C CYS A 60 29.78 -4.39 -26.14
N ILE A 61 30.31 -3.24 -26.59
CA ILE A 61 30.14 -2.76 -27.96
C ILE A 61 30.78 -3.74 -28.95
N ASN A 62 32.03 -4.15 -28.71
CA ASN A 62 32.72 -5.08 -29.60
C ASN A 62 32.05 -6.46 -29.61
N LEU A 63 31.53 -6.95 -28.47
CA LEU A 63 30.76 -8.19 -28.41
C LEU A 63 29.47 -8.11 -29.24
N TYR A 64 28.75 -6.98 -29.15
CA TYR A 64 27.55 -6.75 -29.94
C TYR A 64 27.85 -6.72 -31.45
N GLU A 65 28.82 -5.90 -31.87
CA GLU A 65 29.21 -5.79 -33.27
C GLU A 65 29.66 -7.14 -33.85
N LEU A 66 30.42 -7.91 -33.06
CA LEU A 66 30.84 -9.26 -33.42
C LEU A 66 29.63 -10.18 -33.66
N MET A 67 28.70 -10.25 -32.70
CA MET A 67 27.51 -11.10 -32.82
C MET A 67 26.59 -10.66 -33.96
N ARG A 68 26.52 -9.36 -34.27
CA ARG A 68 25.67 -8.84 -35.36
C ARG A 68 26.16 -9.27 -36.76
N ASN A 69 27.47 -9.41 -36.94
CA ASN A 69 28.09 -9.62 -38.25
C ASN A 69 28.47 -11.08 -38.54
N ILE A 70 28.37 -11.97 -37.54
CA ILE A 70 28.72 -13.39 -37.67
C ILE A 70 27.50 -14.23 -38.08
N ASN A 71 27.76 -15.29 -38.85
CA ASN A 71 26.75 -16.28 -39.23
C ASN A 71 26.13 -16.98 -38.00
N ASP A 72 24.81 -17.19 -38.03
CA ASP A 72 24.03 -17.79 -36.95
C ASP A 72 24.56 -19.18 -36.49
N ASP A 73 25.13 -19.97 -37.41
CA ASP A 73 25.63 -21.33 -37.14
C ASP A 73 27.10 -21.38 -36.68
N SER A 74 27.78 -20.23 -36.59
CA SER A 74 29.18 -20.12 -36.19
C SER A 74 29.43 -20.58 -34.74
N GLU A 75 30.57 -21.21 -34.48
CA GLU A 75 31.00 -21.54 -33.11
C GLU A 75 31.24 -20.28 -32.27
N ILE A 76 31.68 -19.17 -32.89
CA ILE A 76 31.84 -17.88 -32.21
C ILE A 76 30.50 -17.35 -31.71
N MET A 77 29.43 -17.48 -32.50
CA MET A 77 28.07 -17.08 -32.10
C MET A 77 27.65 -17.85 -30.83
N TRP A 78 27.84 -19.17 -30.82
CA TRP A 78 27.46 -20.00 -29.67
C TRP A 78 28.38 -19.82 -28.46
N ALA A 79 29.66 -19.49 -28.66
CA ALA A 79 30.58 -19.09 -27.60
C ALA A 79 30.16 -17.75 -26.97
N ALA A 80 29.73 -16.78 -27.78
CA ALA A 80 29.19 -15.51 -27.30
C ALA A 80 27.85 -15.71 -26.53
N VAL A 81 26.97 -16.60 -26.99
CA VAL A 81 25.75 -16.98 -26.26
C VAL A 81 26.08 -17.63 -24.92
N ASN A 82 27.09 -18.51 -24.85
CA ASN A 82 27.58 -19.08 -23.59
C ASN A 82 28.09 -18.00 -22.62
N LEU A 83 28.87 -17.06 -23.15
CA LEU A 83 29.41 -15.95 -22.40
C LEU A 83 28.30 -15.09 -21.78
N LEU A 84 27.31 -14.69 -22.59
CA LEU A 84 26.12 -13.98 -22.11
C LEU A 84 25.39 -14.76 -21.02
N GLN A 85 25.27 -16.08 -21.16
CA GLN A 85 24.62 -16.92 -20.16
C GLN A 85 25.39 -16.94 -18.84
N SER A 86 26.73 -16.95 -18.89
CA SER A 86 27.57 -16.85 -17.69
C SER A 86 27.40 -15.49 -17.00
N ILE A 87 27.42 -14.39 -17.78
CA ILE A 87 27.21 -13.03 -17.28
C ILE A 87 25.84 -12.88 -16.59
N VAL A 88 24.78 -13.43 -17.22
CA VAL A 88 23.42 -13.38 -16.69
C VAL A 88 23.28 -14.22 -15.41
N LYS A 89 23.85 -15.44 -15.37
CA LYS A 89 23.83 -16.30 -14.18
C LYS A 89 24.47 -15.65 -12.96
N GLN A 90 25.48 -14.82 -13.17
CA GLN A 90 26.18 -14.09 -12.12
C GLN A 90 25.49 -12.76 -11.76
N GLY A 91 24.32 -12.45 -12.35
CA GLY A 91 23.50 -11.29 -11.96
C GLY A 91 24.01 -9.93 -12.42
N PHE A 92 25.01 -9.87 -13.31
CA PHE A 92 25.63 -8.61 -13.75
C PHE A 92 24.83 -7.84 -14.79
N PHE A 93 23.79 -8.44 -15.37
CA PHE A 93 23.04 -7.83 -16.46
C PHE A 93 22.20 -6.61 -16.01
N GLN A 94 21.59 -6.65 -14.81
CA GLN A 94 20.67 -5.61 -14.33
C GLN A 94 21.34 -4.26 -13.99
N ASN A 95 22.67 -4.25 -13.78
CA ASN A 95 23.42 -3.07 -13.35
C ASN A 95 24.34 -2.48 -14.45
N THR A 96 24.25 -2.99 -15.67
CA THR A 96 25.22 -2.71 -16.74
C THR A 96 24.54 -2.11 -17.97
N ILE A 97 25.26 -1.26 -18.70
CA ILE A 97 24.88 -0.65 -20.00
C ILE A 97 24.59 -1.70 -21.11
N LEU A 98 24.69 -2.99 -20.80
CA LEU A 98 24.17 -4.10 -21.60
C LEU A 98 22.63 -4.10 -21.74
N ASN A 99 21.91 -3.22 -21.04
CA ASN A 99 20.46 -3.01 -21.17
C ASN A 99 19.99 -2.52 -22.57
N ASN A 100 20.85 -2.60 -23.59
CA ASN A 100 20.49 -2.28 -24.96
C ASN A 100 19.62 -3.40 -25.53
N ASN A 101 18.48 -3.01 -26.12
CA ASN A 101 17.57 -3.87 -26.91
C ASN A 101 18.31 -4.70 -27.98
N GLU A 102 19.52 -4.28 -28.33
CA GLU A 102 20.48 -4.85 -29.27
C GLU A 102 20.74 -6.36 -29.10
N PHE A 103 21.06 -6.86 -27.90
CA PHE A 103 21.29 -8.30 -27.70
C PHE A 103 20.01 -9.12 -27.77
N THR A 104 18.90 -8.56 -27.28
CA THR A 104 17.57 -9.18 -27.38
C THR A 104 17.18 -9.38 -28.84
N LEU A 105 17.48 -8.41 -29.71
CA LEU A 105 17.25 -8.51 -31.16
C LEU A 105 18.05 -9.64 -31.81
N ILE A 106 19.36 -9.72 -31.52
CA ILE A 106 20.21 -10.79 -32.05
C ILE A 106 19.69 -12.17 -31.63
N LEU A 107 19.39 -12.34 -30.34
CA LEU A 107 18.90 -13.61 -29.80
C LEU A 107 17.53 -13.98 -30.37
N THR A 108 16.68 -13.00 -30.64
CA THR A 108 15.38 -13.21 -31.30
C THR A 108 15.57 -13.70 -32.73
N LYS A 109 16.50 -13.11 -33.49
CA LYS A 109 16.82 -13.55 -34.87
C LYS A 109 17.45 -14.94 -34.91
N LEU A 110 18.29 -15.26 -33.91
CA LEU A 110 18.92 -16.57 -33.79
C LEU A 110 17.89 -17.68 -33.50
N LEU A 111 16.77 -17.32 -32.86
CA LEU A 111 15.73 -18.24 -32.46
C LEU A 111 14.92 -18.73 -33.68
N LYS A 112 15.25 -19.93 -34.17
CA LYS A 112 14.57 -20.59 -35.30
C LYS A 112 13.97 -21.92 -34.89
N ASP A 113 12.94 -22.37 -35.62
CA ASP A 113 12.26 -23.63 -35.31
C ASP A 113 13.10 -24.88 -35.61
N GLU A 114 14.09 -24.75 -36.48
CA GLU A 114 15.02 -25.82 -36.88
C GLU A 114 16.10 -26.13 -35.83
N LEU A 115 16.25 -25.28 -34.80
CA LEU A 115 17.23 -25.49 -33.74
C LEU A 115 16.90 -26.72 -32.88
N SER A 116 17.94 -27.34 -32.31
CA SER A 116 17.76 -28.38 -31.29
C SER A 116 17.07 -27.81 -30.04
N LEU A 117 16.36 -28.67 -29.30
CA LEU A 117 15.64 -28.29 -28.09
C LEU A 117 16.55 -27.58 -27.06
N ASP A 118 17.76 -28.11 -26.83
CA ASP A 118 18.73 -27.50 -25.91
C ASP A 118 19.11 -26.07 -26.30
N LYS A 119 19.31 -25.83 -27.61
CA LYS A 119 19.62 -24.52 -28.17
C LYS A 119 18.44 -23.56 -28.01
N LYS A 120 17.21 -24.02 -28.25
CA LYS A 120 15.97 -23.25 -28.01
C LYS A 120 15.85 -22.83 -26.55
N ILE A 121 15.94 -23.79 -25.63
CA ILE A 121 15.82 -23.55 -24.18
C ILE A 121 16.91 -22.57 -23.70
N LYS A 122 18.14 -22.70 -24.21
CA LYS A 122 19.25 -21.82 -23.83
C LYS A 122 19.02 -20.37 -24.25
N ILE A 123 18.55 -20.13 -25.48
CA ILE A 123 18.22 -18.79 -25.96
C ILE A 123 17.02 -18.24 -25.18
N LEU A 124 15.99 -19.05 -24.95
CA LEU A 124 14.81 -18.61 -24.19
C LEU A 124 15.17 -18.21 -22.75
N LYS A 125 16.04 -18.98 -22.06
CA LYS A 125 16.56 -18.61 -20.72
C LYS A 125 17.24 -17.24 -20.72
N LEU A 126 18.00 -16.92 -21.76
CA LEU A 126 18.62 -15.61 -21.91
C LEU A 126 17.57 -14.53 -22.19
N LEU A 127 16.74 -14.69 -23.22
CA LEU A 127 15.68 -13.76 -23.56
C LEU A 127 14.78 -13.46 -22.38
N GLN A 128 14.51 -14.46 -21.55
CA GLN A 128 13.69 -14.34 -20.36
C GLN A 128 14.29 -13.39 -19.30
N GLU A 129 15.60 -13.44 -19.10
CA GLU A 129 16.31 -12.52 -18.20
C GLU A 129 16.47 -11.13 -18.82
N LEU A 130 16.72 -11.08 -20.13
CA LEU A 130 16.91 -9.83 -20.87
C LEU A 130 15.61 -9.03 -20.95
N THR A 131 14.48 -9.66 -21.27
CA THR A 131 13.19 -8.99 -21.47
C THR A 131 12.49 -8.57 -20.17
N TYR A 132 13.00 -8.98 -19.01
CA TYR A 132 12.37 -8.69 -17.72
C TYR A 132 12.42 -7.19 -17.36
N ARG A 133 11.25 -6.59 -17.11
CA ARG A 133 11.06 -5.15 -16.78
C ARG A 133 11.63 -4.14 -17.80
N MET A 134 12.01 -4.59 -18.99
CA MET A 134 12.36 -3.68 -20.08
C MET A 134 11.09 -2.99 -20.59
N LYS A 135 11.14 -1.66 -20.76
CA LYS A 135 10.14 -0.92 -21.53
C LYS A 135 10.44 -1.11 -23.01
N ILE A 136 10.01 -2.24 -23.57
CA ILE A 136 10.44 -2.59 -24.92
C ILE A 136 9.62 -1.81 -25.96
N GLN A 137 10.28 -0.91 -26.68
CA GLN A 137 9.69 -0.05 -27.72
C GLN A 137 9.52 -0.80 -29.06
N TRP A 138 9.01 -2.04 -29.07
CA TRP A 138 8.96 -2.88 -30.27
C TRP A 138 8.06 -2.29 -31.38
N GLN A 139 8.65 -1.49 -32.26
CA GLN A 139 8.13 -1.14 -33.59
C GLN A 139 8.86 -1.89 -34.73
N GLU A 140 9.70 -2.88 -34.42
CA GLU A 140 10.52 -3.59 -35.41
C GLU A 140 9.91 -4.94 -35.85
N GLY A 141 10.14 -5.32 -37.11
CA GLY A 141 9.44 -6.41 -37.83
C GLY A 141 9.56 -7.81 -37.22
N HIS A 142 10.62 -8.09 -36.45
CA HIS A 142 10.90 -9.41 -35.86
C HIS A 142 10.04 -9.76 -34.65
N SER A 143 9.35 -8.78 -34.05
CA SER A 143 8.45 -8.99 -32.91
C SER A 143 7.29 -9.94 -33.23
N SER A 144 6.77 -9.89 -34.46
CA SER A 144 5.69 -10.75 -34.92
C SER A 144 6.11 -12.22 -35.07
N GLU A 145 7.32 -12.45 -35.57
CA GLU A 145 7.91 -13.78 -35.73
C GLU A 145 8.20 -14.42 -34.37
N LEU A 146 8.79 -13.65 -33.44
CA LEU A 146 9.03 -14.11 -32.07
C LEU A 146 7.73 -14.53 -31.38
N ILE A 147 6.71 -13.66 -31.38
CA ILE A 147 5.44 -13.96 -30.72
C ILE A 147 4.77 -15.19 -31.35
N SER A 148 4.83 -15.33 -32.68
CA SER A 148 4.33 -16.51 -33.38
C SER A 148 5.04 -17.79 -32.95
N LEU A 149 6.37 -17.78 -32.87
CA LEU A 149 7.17 -18.92 -32.40
C LEU A 149 6.86 -19.28 -30.94
N LEU A 150 6.78 -18.29 -30.05
CA LEU A 150 6.45 -18.51 -28.64
C LEU A 150 5.06 -19.15 -28.48
N VAL A 151 4.05 -18.64 -29.18
CA VAL A 151 2.69 -19.23 -29.17
C VAL A 151 2.70 -20.67 -29.69
N LYS A 152 3.45 -20.93 -30.77
CA LYS A 152 3.60 -22.27 -31.34
C LYS A 152 4.21 -23.22 -30.30
N TRP A 153 5.26 -22.80 -29.61
CA TRP A 153 5.97 -23.64 -28.63
C TRP A 153 5.21 -23.84 -27.33
N ILE A 154 4.38 -22.89 -26.90
CA ILE A 154 3.45 -23.07 -25.78
C ILE A 154 2.41 -24.17 -26.09
N SER A 155 2.16 -24.47 -27.37
CA SER A 155 1.24 -25.53 -27.79
C SER A 155 1.88 -26.93 -27.88
N THR A 156 3.16 -27.08 -27.51
CA THR A 156 3.88 -28.37 -27.55
C THR A 156 3.66 -29.19 -26.26
N GLU A 157 4.32 -30.35 -26.15
CA GLU A 157 4.22 -31.22 -24.96
C GLU A 157 5.40 -31.05 -23.98
N ASP A 158 6.48 -30.37 -24.38
CA ASP A 158 7.69 -30.24 -23.57
C ASP A 158 7.53 -29.15 -22.50
N LYS A 159 7.56 -29.54 -21.22
CA LYS A 159 7.28 -28.65 -20.09
C LYS A 159 8.28 -27.49 -19.97
N ASP A 160 9.56 -27.75 -20.22
CA ASP A 160 10.60 -26.72 -20.13
C ASP A 160 10.42 -25.70 -21.26
N LEU A 161 10.20 -26.18 -22.48
CA LEU A 161 9.95 -25.32 -23.63
C LEU A 161 8.70 -24.46 -23.44
N ILE A 162 7.61 -25.03 -22.91
CA ILE A 162 6.39 -24.29 -22.58
C ILE A 162 6.69 -23.21 -21.54
N SER A 163 7.32 -23.57 -20.41
CA SER A 163 7.61 -22.65 -19.31
C SER A 163 8.49 -21.47 -19.74
N PHE A 164 9.59 -21.72 -20.46
CA PHE A 164 10.46 -20.63 -20.91
C PHE A 164 9.80 -19.78 -21.99
N SER A 165 9.04 -20.39 -22.91
CA SER A 165 8.33 -19.64 -23.96
C SER A 165 7.25 -18.74 -23.36
N LEU A 166 6.50 -19.25 -22.37
CA LEU A 166 5.47 -18.50 -21.66
C LEU A 166 6.09 -17.37 -20.82
N GLY A 167 7.21 -17.62 -20.14
CA GLY A 167 7.96 -16.61 -19.40
C GLY A 167 8.39 -15.42 -20.27
N VAL A 168 9.00 -15.70 -21.43
CA VAL A 168 9.38 -14.66 -22.41
C VAL A 168 8.14 -13.93 -22.93
N LEU A 169 7.08 -14.65 -23.29
CA LEU A 169 5.86 -14.04 -23.81
C LEU A 169 5.22 -13.09 -22.79
N VAL A 170 5.14 -13.50 -21.52
CA VAL A 170 4.65 -12.66 -20.42
C VAL A 170 5.49 -11.38 -20.30
N ASN A 171 6.81 -11.47 -20.33
CA ASN A 171 7.69 -10.30 -20.22
C ASN A 171 7.50 -9.34 -21.40
N VAL A 172 7.42 -9.87 -22.63
CA VAL A 172 7.27 -9.06 -23.84
C VAL A 172 5.91 -8.36 -23.89
N CYS A 173 4.84 -9.03 -23.44
CA CYS A 173 3.49 -8.46 -23.44
C CYS A 173 3.19 -7.55 -22.23
N CYS A 174 3.85 -7.76 -21.08
CA CYS A 174 3.57 -7.00 -19.86
C CYS A 174 3.85 -5.51 -20.05
N LYS A 175 2.83 -4.67 -19.83
CA LYS A 175 2.89 -3.20 -20.01
C LYS A 175 3.33 -2.76 -21.41
N ASN A 176 3.17 -3.61 -22.42
CA ASN A 176 3.52 -3.34 -23.81
C ASN A 176 2.31 -3.51 -24.75
N LYS A 177 1.65 -2.38 -25.06
CA LYS A 177 0.45 -2.37 -25.91
C LYS A 177 0.70 -2.92 -27.32
N PHE A 178 1.87 -2.68 -27.91
CA PHE A 178 2.20 -3.16 -29.25
C PHE A 178 2.35 -4.69 -29.30
N ALA A 179 3.10 -5.25 -28.34
CA ALA A 179 3.25 -6.70 -28.24
C ALA A 179 1.91 -7.41 -27.98
N MET A 180 1.04 -6.82 -27.15
CA MET A 180 -0.31 -7.35 -26.93
C MET A 180 -1.14 -7.35 -28.23
N PHE A 181 -1.10 -6.27 -29.00
CA PHE A 181 -1.81 -6.19 -30.29
C PHE A 181 -1.29 -7.25 -31.27
N THR A 182 0.02 -7.43 -31.37
CA THR A 182 0.64 -8.45 -32.22
C THR A 182 0.24 -9.86 -31.78
N LEU A 183 0.24 -10.16 -30.47
CA LEU A 183 -0.22 -11.44 -29.94
C LEU A 183 -1.67 -11.74 -30.33
N VAL A 184 -2.57 -10.76 -30.21
CA VAL A 184 -3.98 -10.91 -30.56
C VAL A 184 -4.16 -11.08 -32.07
N LYS A 185 -3.31 -10.45 -32.89
CA LYS A 185 -3.31 -10.64 -34.34
C LYS A 185 -2.77 -12.01 -34.77
N CYS A 186 -1.77 -12.53 -34.06
CA CYS A 186 -1.15 -13.83 -34.32
C CYS A 186 -1.97 -15.02 -33.77
N THR A 187 -3.00 -14.78 -32.96
CA THR A 187 -3.78 -15.83 -32.30
C THR A 187 -5.28 -15.69 -32.50
N HIS A 188 -6.00 -16.81 -32.59
CA HIS A 188 -7.45 -16.78 -32.44
C HIS A 188 -7.79 -16.72 -30.95
N SER A 189 -8.36 -15.60 -30.50
CA SER A 189 -8.62 -15.32 -29.08
C SER A 189 -9.26 -16.49 -28.32
N LYS A 190 -10.27 -17.15 -28.89
CA LYS A 190 -10.94 -18.29 -28.26
C LYS A 190 -10.07 -19.55 -28.13
N SER A 191 -9.29 -19.91 -29.16
CA SER A 191 -8.45 -21.11 -29.11
C SER A 191 -7.24 -20.89 -28.20
N PHE A 192 -6.68 -19.69 -28.22
CA PHE A 192 -5.57 -19.33 -27.36
C PHE A 192 -5.98 -19.29 -25.88
N MET A 193 -7.15 -18.72 -25.56
CA MET A 193 -7.68 -18.78 -24.19
C MET A 193 -7.93 -20.22 -23.72
N ARG A 194 -8.44 -21.11 -24.58
CA ARG A 194 -8.60 -22.54 -24.26
C ARG A 194 -7.26 -23.22 -24.00
N LEU A 195 -6.23 -22.91 -24.80
CA LEU A 195 -4.87 -23.42 -24.60
C LEU A 195 -4.33 -22.98 -23.23
N LEU A 196 -4.44 -21.69 -22.90
CA LEU A 196 -4.00 -21.16 -21.61
C LEU A 196 -4.73 -21.83 -20.44
N LEU A 197 -6.05 -22.02 -20.53
CA LEU A 197 -6.83 -22.72 -19.51
C LEU A 197 -6.39 -24.17 -19.33
N LYS A 198 -6.05 -24.88 -20.42
CA LYS A 198 -5.54 -26.26 -20.36
C LYS A 198 -4.20 -26.34 -19.63
N LEU A 199 -3.31 -25.37 -19.84
CA LEU A 199 -1.98 -25.35 -19.23
C LEU A 199 -1.98 -25.07 -17.72
N GLN A 200 -3.14 -24.69 -17.13
CA GLN A 200 -3.24 -24.39 -15.70
C GLN A 200 -3.10 -25.62 -14.79
N SER A 201 -3.27 -26.84 -15.31
CA SER A 201 -3.29 -28.07 -14.52
C SER A 201 -1.94 -28.79 -14.36
N ASP A 202 -0.93 -28.44 -15.17
CA ASP A 202 0.17 -29.38 -15.45
C ASP A 202 1.45 -29.12 -14.64
N ASP A 203 1.67 -27.87 -14.21
CA ASP A 203 2.84 -27.44 -13.44
C ASP A 203 2.55 -26.14 -12.67
N ILE A 204 3.03 -26.03 -11.43
CA ILE A 204 2.76 -24.91 -10.52
C ILE A 204 3.45 -23.62 -11.03
N PHE A 205 4.64 -23.72 -11.65
CA PHE A 205 5.35 -22.58 -12.23
C PHE A 205 4.67 -22.06 -13.50
N ILE A 206 4.21 -22.98 -14.35
CA ILE A 206 3.43 -22.64 -15.56
C ILE A 206 2.13 -21.95 -15.16
N LYS A 207 1.45 -22.46 -14.12
CA LYS A 207 0.18 -21.91 -13.63
C LYS A 207 0.28 -20.41 -13.30
N VAL A 208 1.30 -19.98 -12.54
CA VAL A 208 1.50 -18.55 -12.21
C VAL A 208 1.74 -17.71 -13.45
N GLN A 209 2.56 -18.19 -14.39
CA GLN A 209 2.83 -17.46 -15.64
C GLN A 209 1.58 -17.36 -16.52
N VAL A 210 0.75 -18.41 -16.57
CA VAL A 210 -0.53 -18.39 -17.30
C VAL A 210 -1.44 -17.31 -16.72
N TYR A 211 -1.62 -17.25 -15.40
CA TYR A 211 -2.46 -16.21 -14.79
C TYR A 211 -1.89 -14.80 -14.96
N LYS A 212 -0.57 -14.64 -14.93
CA LYS A 212 0.09 -13.37 -15.26
C LYS A 212 -0.20 -12.96 -16.70
N LEU A 213 -0.17 -13.89 -17.67
CA LEU A 213 -0.54 -13.59 -19.05
C LEU A 213 -2.03 -13.26 -19.20
N LEU A 214 -2.92 -13.96 -18.47
CA LEU A 214 -4.36 -13.68 -18.48
C LEU A 214 -4.67 -12.28 -17.94
N LEU A 215 -3.97 -11.83 -16.88
CA LEU A 215 -4.04 -10.45 -16.39
C LEU A 215 -3.63 -9.43 -17.46
N VAL A 216 -2.52 -9.69 -18.15
CA VAL A 216 -2.05 -8.84 -19.25
C VAL A 216 -3.11 -8.77 -20.37
N LEU A 217 -3.76 -9.89 -20.68
CA LEU A 217 -4.77 -9.99 -21.73
C LEU A 217 -6.16 -9.47 -21.33
N GLU A 218 -6.41 -9.15 -20.07
CA GLU A 218 -7.73 -8.68 -19.59
C GLU A 218 -8.18 -7.43 -20.34
N GLN A 219 -7.26 -6.48 -20.58
CA GLN A 219 -7.54 -5.24 -21.30
C GLN A 219 -8.06 -5.47 -22.73
N VAL A 220 -7.74 -6.63 -23.33
CA VAL A 220 -8.10 -6.97 -24.72
C VAL A 220 -9.24 -8.00 -24.78
N SER A 221 -9.29 -8.93 -23.84
CA SER A 221 -10.29 -10.00 -23.77
C SER A 221 -11.57 -9.60 -23.01
N GLY A 222 -11.49 -8.56 -22.19
CA GLY A 222 -12.61 -7.96 -21.45
C GLY A 222 -13.02 -8.73 -20.18
N GLN A 223 -12.59 -9.99 -20.01
CA GLN A 223 -12.91 -10.81 -18.83
C GLN A 223 -11.80 -11.82 -18.53
N ILE A 224 -11.31 -11.81 -17.28
CA ILE A 224 -10.57 -12.93 -16.71
C ILE A 224 -11.60 -13.98 -16.24
N PRO A 225 -11.36 -15.28 -16.47
CA PRO A 225 -12.20 -16.35 -15.92
C PRO A 225 -12.49 -16.15 -14.43
N ASP A 226 -13.65 -16.62 -13.97
CA ASP A 226 -13.94 -16.68 -12.53
C ASP A 226 -12.98 -17.66 -11.87
N VAL A 227 -12.04 -17.13 -11.11
CA VAL A 227 -10.99 -17.90 -10.45
C VAL A 227 -11.08 -17.65 -8.95
N ASP A 228 -10.91 -18.72 -8.19
CA ASP A 228 -10.75 -18.65 -6.74
C ASP A 228 -9.40 -17.97 -6.41
N VAL A 229 -9.49 -16.70 -6.00
CA VAL A 229 -8.33 -15.86 -5.66
C VAL A 229 -7.55 -16.45 -4.48
N ASN A 230 -8.22 -17.12 -3.53
CA ASN A 230 -7.53 -17.72 -2.39
C ASN A 230 -6.60 -18.85 -2.83
N ASN A 231 -7.08 -19.70 -3.75
CA ASN A 231 -6.27 -20.75 -4.36
C ASN A 231 -5.09 -20.17 -5.16
N LEU A 232 -5.26 -19.03 -5.84
CA LEU A 232 -4.14 -18.35 -6.52
C LEU A 232 -3.07 -17.86 -5.54
N ILE A 233 -3.50 -17.32 -4.40
CA ILE A 233 -2.59 -16.90 -3.34
C ILE A 233 -1.85 -18.12 -2.77
N ASP A 234 -2.56 -19.21 -2.47
CA ASP A 234 -1.95 -20.48 -2.01
C ASP A 234 -0.90 -21.00 -3.00
N VAL A 235 -1.24 -21.05 -4.30
CA VAL A 235 -0.31 -21.44 -5.36
C VAL A 235 0.92 -20.53 -5.38
N THR A 236 0.74 -19.22 -5.20
CA THR A 236 1.85 -18.26 -5.17
C THR A 236 2.80 -18.56 -4.00
N PHE A 237 2.27 -18.85 -2.81
CA PHE A 237 3.08 -19.26 -1.66
C PHE A 237 3.87 -20.55 -1.95
N VAL A 238 3.24 -21.56 -2.56
CA VAL A 238 3.91 -22.80 -2.94
C VAL A 238 5.01 -22.56 -3.98
N VAL A 239 4.76 -21.73 -5.00
CA VAL A 239 5.77 -21.35 -5.99
C VAL A 239 6.95 -20.63 -5.36
N LEU A 240 6.71 -19.74 -4.40
CA LEU A 240 7.79 -19.03 -3.70
C LEU A 240 8.65 -19.99 -2.87
N GLU A 241 8.04 -20.97 -2.21
CA GLU A 241 8.76 -21.97 -1.42
C GLU A 241 9.61 -22.89 -2.31
N GLU A 242 9.01 -23.48 -3.35
CA GLU A 242 9.72 -24.37 -4.28
C GLU A 242 10.76 -23.61 -5.13
N GLY A 243 10.43 -22.39 -5.57
CA GLY A 243 11.35 -21.52 -6.28
C GLY A 243 12.57 -21.15 -5.44
N LEU A 244 12.41 -20.93 -4.14
CA LEU A 244 13.50 -20.67 -3.20
C LEU A 244 14.37 -21.92 -3.00
N LYS A 245 13.77 -23.10 -2.80
CA LYS A 245 14.49 -24.38 -2.68
C LYS A 245 15.34 -24.68 -3.92
N LEU A 246 14.77 -24.46 -5.11
CA LEU A 246 15.44 -24.67 -6.40
C LEU A 246 16.37 -23.52 -6.81
N LYS A 247 16.41 -22.42 -6.05
CA LYS A 247 17.18 -21.20 -6.36
C LYS A 247 16.82 -20.62 -7.74
N ASN A 248 15.55 -20.76 -8.12
CA ASN A 248 15.03 -20.31 -9.40
C ASN A 248 14.57 -18.86 -9.30
N VAL A 249 15.53 -17.93 -9.41
CA VAL A 249 15.33 -16.47 -9.33
C VAL A 249 14.24 -15.99 -10.29
N PHE A 250 14.16 -16.57 -11.48
CA PHE A 250 13.19 -16.17 -12.48
C PHE A 250 11.75 -16.43 -12.03
N VAL A 251 11.48 -17.67 -11.60
CA VAL A 251 10.15 -18.06 -11.13
C VAL A 251 9.74 -17.21 -9.94
N LEU A 252 10.67 -16.96 -9.01
CA LEU A 252 10.45 -16.08 -7.86
C LEU A 252 10.05 -14.67 -8.32
N ARG A 253 10.78 -14.06 -9.26
CA ARG A 253 10.41 -12.74 -9.82
C ARG A 253 9.00 -12.72 -10.37
N HIS A 254 8.63 -13.74 -11.15
CA HIS A 254 7.29 -13.81 -11.74
C HIS A 254 6.20 -14.00 -10.69
N ALA A 255 6.44 -14.80 -9.65
CA ALA A 255 5.52 -14.99 -8.55
C ALA A 255 5.32 -13.72 -7.73
N VAL A 256 6.40 -13.01 -7.40
CA VAL A 256 6.33 -11.73 -6.67
C VAL A 256 5.61 -10.67 -7.50
N ASP A 257 5.99 -10.48 -8.76
CA ASP A 257 5.31 -9.52 -9.65
C ASP A 257 3.82 -9.87 -9.82
N PHE A 258 3.50 -11.15 -10.04
CA PHE A 258 2.11 -11.61 -10.15
C PHE A 258 1.32 -11.27 -8.89
N PHE A 259 1.89 -11.52 -7.70
CA PHE A 259 1.23 -11.19 -6.44
C PHE A 259 0.98 -9.68 -6.28
N ILE A 260 1.96 -8.87 -6.66
CA ILE A 260 1.82 -7.41 -6.64
C ILE A 260 0.69 -6.98 -7.59
N ASP A 261 0.65 -7.54 -8.80
CA ASP A 261 -0.38 -7.23 -9.80
C ASP A 261 -1.80 -7.60 -9.30
N ILE A 262 -1.99 -8.79 -8.70
CA ILE A 262 -3.32 -9.18 -8.16
C ILE A 262 -3.74 -8.35 -6.95
N SER A 263 -2.79 -7.89 -6.14
CA SER A 263 -3.08 -7.05 -4.96
C SER A 263 -3.52 -5.63 -5.33
N ALA A 264 -3.08 -5.13 -6.48
CA ALA A 264 -3.49 -3.84 -7.03
C ALA A 264 -4.76 -3.95 -7.90
N HIS A 265 -5.14 -5.16 -8.28
CA HIS A 265 -6.24 -5.42 -9.19
C HIS A 265 -7.60 -5.10 -8.58
N SER A 266 -8.42 -4.28 -9.25
CA SER A 266 -9.70 -3.75 -8.72
C SER A 266 -10.66 -4.85 -8.26
N ARG A 267 -10.72 -5.97 -8.99
CA ARG A 267 -11.61 -7.11 -8.69
C ARG A 267 -11.11 -7.99 -7.54
N TRP A 268 -9.79 -8.12 -7.37
CA TRP A 268 -9.19 -9.13 -6.48
C TRP A 268 -8.58 -8.54 -5.21
N LYS A 269 -8.35 -7.22 -5.19
CA LYS A 269 -7.75 -6.51 -4.05
C LYS A 269 -8.41 -6.85 -2.71
N ASN A 270 -9.73 -6.86 -2.62
CA ASN A 270 -10.42 -7.14 -1.35
C ASN A 270 -10.16 -8.59 -0.89
N SER A 271 -10.27 -9.57 -1.79
CA SER A 271 -9.96 -10.97 -1.49
C SER A 271 -8.50 -11.17 -1.09
N VAL A 272 -7.56 -10.45 -1.69
CA VAL A 272 -6.14 -10.47 -1.31
C VAL A 272 -5.95 -9.89 0.10
N LEU A 273 -6.64 -8.82 0.46
CA LEU A 273 -6.53 -8.21 1.80
C LEU A 273 -7.15 -9.10 2.90
N GLU A 274 -8.24 -9.80 2.59
CA GLU A 274 -9.01 -10.65 3.52
C GLU A 274 -8.53 -12.12 3.58
N TYR A 275 -7.41 -12.45 2.93
CA TYR A 275 -6.94 -13.84 2.84
C TYR A 275 -6.45 -14.36 4.21
N ASN A 276 -7.12 -15.41 4.72
CA ASN A 276 -6.88 -15.96 6.06
C ASN A 276 -5.56 -16.75 6.20
N GLY A 277 -4.98 -17.22 5.09
CA GLY A 277 -3.82 -18.12 5.10
C GLY A 277 -2.47 -17.43 5.37
N TYR A 278 -2.42 -16.09 5.44
CA TYR A 278 -1.16 -15.35 5.59
C TYR A 278 -0.35 -15.80 6.80
N LYS A 279 -1.00 -16.05 7.94
CA LYS A 279 -0.33 -16.40 9.19
C LYS A 279 0.56 -17.63 9.06
N THR A 280 0.00 -18.69 8.51
CA THR A 280 0.68 -19.98 8.38
C THR A 280 1.71 -19.94 7.25
N ASN A 281 1.34 -19.35 6.11
CA ASN A 281 2.18 -19.41 4.91
C ASN A 281 3.38 -18.45 4.97
N LEU A 282 3.25 -17.28 5.60
CA LEU A 282 4.40 -16.38 5.84
C LEU A 282 5.45 -17.00 6.75
N ILE A 283 5.04 -17.68 7.84
CA ILE A 283 5.97 -18.35 8.74
C ILE A 283 6.77 -19.42 7.97
N LYS A 284 6.09 -20.28 7.20
CA LYS A 284 6.74 -21.34 6.41
C LYS A 284 7.79 -20.80 5.43
N ILE A 285 7.46 -19.73 4.70
CA ILE A 285 8.40 -19.10 3.78
C ILE A 285 9.59 -18.50 4.54
N LEU A 286 9.36 -17.83 5.67
CA LEU A 286 10.44 -17.25 6.48
C LEU A 286 11.35 -18.32 7.06
N GLU A 287 10.80 -19.44 7.55
CA GLU A 287 11.57 -20.60 7.98
C GLU A 287 12.41 -21.17 6.84
N SER A 288 11.86 -21.24 5.63
CA SER A 288 12.59 -21.67 4.44
C SER A 288 13.76 -20.75 4.10
N THR A 289 13.62 -19.43 4.30
CA THR A 289 14.76 -18.50 4.16
C THR A 289 15.83 -18.75 5.21
N ASN A 290 15.45 -19.13 6.43
CA ASN A 290 16.36 -19.35 7.56
C ASN A 290 17.37 -20.49 7.32
N ASN A 291 17.01 -21.47 6.49
CA ASN A 291 17.89 -22.57 6.09
C ASN A 291 19.16 -22.09 5.34
N PHE A 292 19.15 -20.85 4.86
CA PHE A 292 20.23 -20.24 4.08
C PHE A 292 21.13 -19.29 4.89
N LYS A 293 20.99 -19.22 6.23
CA LYS A 293 21.78 -18.31 7.07
C LYS A 293 23.28 -18.60 7.12
N HIS A 294 23.69 -19.83 6.87
CA HIS A 294 25.09 -20.29 7.00
C HIS A 294 25.82 -20.45 5.66
N ILE A 295 25.38 -19.77 4.60
CA ILE A 295 26.01 -19.91 3.29
C ILE A 295 27.37 -19.22 3.27
N GLU A 296 28.41 -19.99 2.97
CA GLU A 296 29.77 -19.48 2.76
C GLU A 296 29.89 -18.76 1.40
N LYS A 297 30.66 -17.67 1.36
CA LYS A 297 30.94 -16.89 0.13
C LYS A 297 31.63 -17.71 -0.98
N SER A 298 32.27 -18.82 -0.63
CA SER A 298 33.00 -19.73 -1.53
C SER A 298 32.11 -20.60 -2.41
N GLN A 299 30.80 -20.64 -2.16
CA GLN A 299 29.88 -21.46 -2.94
C GLN A 299 29.47 -20.76 -4.24
N ASN A 300 29.60 -21.47 -5.38
CA ASN A 300 29.22 -20.99 -6.72
C ASN A 300 27.77 -20.45 -6.84
N ASN A 301 26.90 -20.69 -5.85
CA ASN A 301 25.50 -20.26 -5.84
C ASN A 301 25.21 -19.16 -4.80
N TYR A 302 26.22 -18.55 -4.19
CA TYR A 302 26.06 -17.54 -3.13
C TYR A 302 25.22 -16.35 -3.62
N GLN A 303 25.57 -15.75 -4.75
CA GLN A 303 24.86 -14.60 -5.31
C GLN A 303 23.41 -14.93 -5.71
N ILE A 304 23.19 -16.08 -6.35
CA ILE A 304 21.85 -16.55 -6.76
C ILE A 304 20.96 -16.76 -5.52
N THR A 305 21.53 -17.29 -4.44
CA THR A 305 20.79 -17.51 -3.20
C THR A 305 20.41 -16.18 -2.55
N LEU A 306 21.33 -15.21 -2.50
CA LEU A 306 21.02 -13.86 -2.02
C LEU A 306 19.91 -13.19 -2.86
N GLN A 307 19.96 -13.30 -4.19
CA GLN A 307 18.89 -12.77 -5.03
C GLN A 307 17.54 -13.45 -4.80
N SER A 308 17.55 -14.77 -4.55
CA SER A 308 16.33 -15.53 -4.26
C SER A 308 15.71 -15.09 -2.93
N VAL A 309 16.53 -14.89 -1.89
CA VAL A 309 16.08 -14.36 -0.60
C VAL A 309 15.58 -12.92 -0.74
N ASP A 310 16.22 -12.08 -1.56
CA ASP A 310 15.80 -10.68 -1.79
C ASP A 310 14.37 -10.60 -2.30
N LEU A 311 14.02 -11.44 -3.28
CA LEU A 311 12.68 -11.49 -3.86
C LEU A 311 11.64 -11.96 -2.84
N VAL A 312 11.98 -12.94 -2.02
CA VAL A 312 11.10 -13.40 -0.93
C VAL A 312 10.90 -12.29 0.10
N LEU A 313 11.95 -11.56 0.48
CA LEU A 313 11.82 -10.41 1.38
C LEU A 313 10.99 -9.29 0.74
N GLN A 314 11.13 -9.04 -0.56
CA GLN A 314 10.29 -8.09 -1.30
C GLN A 314 8.81 -8.48 -1.22
N PHE A 315 8.48 -9.76 -1.38
CA PHE A 315 7.12 -10.27 -1.20
C PHE A 315 6.61 -10.06 0.23
N VAL A 316 7.40 -10.44 1.23
CA VAL A 316 7.05 -10.26 2.65
C VAL A 316 6.81 -8.78 2.96
N HIS A 317 7.67 -7.89 2.44
CA HIS A 317 7.50 -6.44 2.60
C HIS A 317 6.16 -5.97 2.04
N HIS A 318 5.79 -6.43 0.85
CA HIS A 318 4.52 -6.07 0.20
C HIS A 318 3.31 -6.53 1.02
N VAL A 319 3.32 -7.76 1.54
CA VAL A 319 2.22 -8.29 2.37
C VAL A 319 2.06 -7.50 3.67
N ILE A 320 3.15 -7.11 4.34
CA ILE A 320 3.10 -6.36 5.60
C ILE A 320 2.53 -4.94 5.39
N GLN A 321 2.59 -4.38 4.18
CA GLN A 321 2.00 -3.08 3.87
C GLN A 321 0.47 -3.08 3.86
N PHE A 322 -0.19 -4.24 3.84
CA PHE A 322 -1.65 -4.35 3.80
C PHE A 322 -2.36 -3.88 5.08
N LYS A 323 -1.61 -3.58 6.16
CA LYS A 323 -2.15 -3.10 7.45
C LYS A 323 -3.26 -4.00 8.02
N ASN A 324 -3.12 -5.31 7.86
CA ASN A 324 -4.03 -6.27 8.47
C ASN A 324 -3.63 -6.51 9.94
N GLU A 325 -4.59 -6.39 10.87
CA GLU A 325 -4.38 -6.55 12.31
C GLU A 325 -3.90 -7.96 12.68
N ASP A 326 -4.34 -8.99 11.94
CA ASP A 326 -3.95 -10.38 12.18
C ASP A 326 -2.46 -10.65 11.94
N LEU A 327 -1.81 -9.81 11.12
CA LEU A 327 -0.37 -9.91 10.84
C LEU A 327 0.48 -9.39 12.00
N ILE A 328 -0.06 -8.58 12.90
CA ILE A 328 0.70 -7.96 14.01
C ILE A 328 1.25 -9.05 14.95
N ILE A 329 0.49 -10.12 15.16
CA ILE A 329 0.88 -11.28 15.98
C ILE A 329 2.16 -11.95 15.43
N LEU A 330 2.48 -11.78 14.15
CA LEU A 330 3.66 -12.37 13.51
C LEU A 330 4.90 -11.48 13.60
N TYR A 331 4.76 -10.18 13.90
CA TYR A 331 5.86 -9.23 13.86
C TYR A 331 7.08 -9.64 14.71
N PRO A 332 6.96 -10.18 15.94
CA PRO A 332 8.12 -10.66 16.70
C PRO A 332 8.95 -11.69 15.92
N LYS A 333 8.30 -12.68 15.30
CA LYS A 333 8.97 -13.72 14.51
C LYS A 333 9.59 -13.14 13.24
N ILE A 334 8.86 -12.26 12.55
CA ILE A 334 9.33 -11.61 11.31
C ILE A 334 10.60 -10.80 11.59
N ILE A 335 10.63 -9.99 12.66
CA ILE A 335 11.82 -9.23 13.08
C ILE A 335 12.99 -10.19 13.32
N MET A 336 12.78 -11.27 14.09
CA MET A 336 13.83 -12.25 14.39
C MET A 336 14.45 -12.87 13.13
N TYR A 337 13.64 -13.20 12.11
CA TYR A 337 14.15 -13.77 10.86
C TYR A 337 14.91 -12.73 10.02
N ILE A 338 14.43 -11.49 9.97
CA ILE A 338 14.98 -10.44 9.12
C ILE A 338 16.29 -9.85 9.67
N LEU A 339 16.43 -9.82 11.00
CA LEU A 339 17.61 -9.28 11.68
C LEU A 339 18.94 -9.77 11.11
N HIS A 340 19.07 -11.06 10.84
CA HIS A 340 20.29 -11.62 10.26
C HIS A 340 20.60 -11.05 8.86
N TRP A 341 19.58 -10.86 8.04
CA TRP A 341 19.73 -10.40 6.66
C TRP A 341 20.12 -8.92 6.55
N THR A 342 19.98 -8.15 7.65
CA THR A 342 20.40 -6.74 7.70
C THR A 342 21.91 -6.55 7.51
N GLN A 343 22.72 -7.58 7.78
CA GLN A 343 24.17 -7.56 7.66
C GLN A 343 24.66 -7.71 6.20
N PHE A 344 23.79 -8.19 5.30
CA PHE A 344 24.14 -8.45 3.90
C PHE A 344 23.78 -7.26 3.02
N SER A 345 24.75 -6.73 2.29
CA SER A 345 24.61 -5.53 1.46
C SER A 345 23.44 -5.59 0.47
N ASN A 346 23.27 -6.71 -0.21
CA ASN A 346 22.22 -6.91 -1.21
C ASN A 346 20.80 -6.94 -0.60
N LEU A 347 20.66 -7.49 0.61
CA LEU A 347 19.37 -7.76 1.27
C LEU A 347 18.95 -6.66 2.24
N GLN A 348 19.91 -5.85 2.69
CA GLN A 348 19.71 -4.82 3.70
C GLN A 348 18.56 -3.88 3.34
N LYS A 349 18.43 -3.48 2.06
CA LYS A 349 17.37 -2.57 1.63
C LYS A 349 15.98 -3.13 1.94
N GLN A 350 15.70 -4.39 1.59
CA GLN A 350 14.41 -5.00 1.86
C GLN A 350 14.22 -5.27 3.35
N ALA A 351 15.25 -5.82 4.01
CA ALA A 351 15.23 -6.10 5.44
C ALA A 351 14.86 -4.85 6.28
N MET A 352 15.53 -3.73 6.01
CA MET A 352 15.27 -2.47 6.71
C MET A 352 13.91 -1.87 6.37
N SER A 353 13.46 -1.99 5.11
CA SER A 353 12.14 -1.51 4.71
C SER A 353 11.01 -2.28 5.41
N ILE A 354 11.19 -3.59 5.65
CA ILE A 354 10.25 -4.39 6.45
C ILE A 354 10.24 -3.90 7.89
N LEU A 355 11.41 -3.76 8.54
CA LEU A 355 11.49 -3.24 9.91
C LEU A 355 10.83 -1.85 10.03
N GLN A 356 11.06 -0.97 9.06
CA GLN A 356 10.43 0.35 9.02
C GLN A 356 8.90 0.25 8.95
N THR A 357 8.39 -0.64 8.09
CA THR A 357 6.94 -0.84 7.92
C THR A 357 6.31 -1.42 9.19
N ILE A 358 6.99 -2.37 9.85
CA ILE A 358 6.57 -2.92 11.14
C ILE A 358 6.48 -1.81 12.19
N ILE A 359 7.50 -0.95 12.32
CA ILE A 359 7.49 0.16 13.29
C ILE A 359 6.32 1.12 13.02
N ILE A 360 6.08 1.48 11.75
CA ILE A 360 4.96 2.35 11.37
C ILE A 360 3.61 1.71 11.75
N ASN A 361 3.43 0.42 11.45
CA ASN A 361 2.20 -0.31 11.77
C ASN A 361 2.00 -0.46 13.29
N VAL A 362 3.05 -0.80 14.03
CA VAL A 362 3.01 -0.92 15.50
C VAL A 362 2.59 0.41 16.14
N ARG A 363 3.03 1.55 15.59
CA ARG A 363 2.60 2.87 16.04
C ARG A 363 1.14 3.17 15.72
N SER A 364 0.64 2.75 14.55
CA SER A 364 -0.77 2.97 14.19
C SER A 364 -1.74 2.11 15.01
N TYR A 365 -1.32 0.90 15.39
CA TYR A 365 -2.15 -0.06 16.12
C TYR A 365 -1.86 -0.12 17.63
N GLU A 366 -1.12 0.85 18.17
CA GLU A 366 -0.63 0.82 19.55
C GLU A 366 -1.73 0.66 20.61
N SER A 367 -2.95 1.14 20.33
CA SER A 367 -4.11 1.05 21.22
C SER A 367 -4.86 -0.29 21.17
N CYS A 368 -4.65 -1.11 20.13
CA CYS A 368 -5.39 -2.36 19.90
C CYS A 368 -4.60 -3.61 20.32
N MET A 369 -3.31 -3.46 20.62
CA MET A 369 -2.42 -4.59 20.94
C MET A 369 -2.51 -5.02 22.41
N ASP A 370 -2.43 -6.32 22.64
CA ASP A 370 -2.21 -6.87 23.97
C ASP A 370 -0.82 -6.46 24.52
N GLN A 371 -0.73 -6.29 25.84
CA GLN A 371 0.47 -5.86 26.54
C GLN A 371 1.62 -6.86 26.38
N SER A 372 1.33 -8.17 26.32
CA SER A 372 2.32 -9.22 26.10
C SER A 372 3.01 -9.08 24.73
N LEU A 373 2.20 -8.99 23.66
CA LEU A 373 2.66 -8.82 22.29
C LEU A 373 3.46 -7.52 22.11
N LYS A 374 3.04 -6.45 22.78
CA LYS A 374 3.76 -5.16 22.77
C LYS A 374 5.17 -5.30 23.36
N CYS A 375 5.31 -6.00 24.49
CA CYS A 375 6.61 -6.28 25.10
C CYS A 375 7.52 -7.10 24.16
N ASP A 376 6.99 -8.18 23.56
CA ASP A 376 7.75 -9.04 22.65
C ASP A 376 8.24 -8.30 21.39
N ILE A 377 7.40 -7.43 20.83
CA ILE A 377 7.79 -6.58 19.69
C ILE A 377 8.89 -5.61 20.12
N HIS A 378 8.74 -4.95 21.27
CA HIS A 378 9.72 -4.00 21.76
C HIS A 378 11.09 -4.64 22.04
N GLU A 379 11.13 -5.83 22.64
CA GLU A 379 12.39 -6.56 22.90
C GLU A 379 13.11 -6.91 21.59
N ASN A 380 12.38 -7.36 20.57
CA ASN A 380 12.96 -7.69 19.27
C ASN A 380 13.42 -6.44 18.49
N LEU A 381 12.70 -5.32 18.63
CA LEU A 381 13.14 -4.03 18.06
C LEU A 381 14.36 -3.47 18.78
N GLU A 382 14.50 -3.70 20.09
CA GLU A 382 15.73 -3.34 20.82
C GLU A 382 16.94 -4.13 20.31
N LYS A 383 16.80 -5.44 20.10
CA LYS A 383 17.85 -6.26 19.46
C LYS A 383 18.21 -5.71 18.08
N SER A 384 17.22 -5.25 17.32
CA SER A 384 17.40 -4.60 16.02
C SER A 384 18.18 -3.31 16.12
N LEU A 385 17.88 -2.48 17.12
CA LEU A 385 18.61 -1.24 17.35
C LEU A 385 20.11 -1.49 17.56
N ASN A 386 20.46 -2.51 18.35
CA ASN A 386 21.87 -2.83 18.61
C ASN A 386 22.62 -3.22 17.33
N VAL A 387 22.00 -4.06 16.49
CA VAL A 387 22.58 -4.45 15.19
C VAL A 387 22.72 -3.24 14.26
N LEU A 388 21.73 -2.34 14.24
CA LEU A 388 21.75 -1.12 13.42
C LEU A 388 22.86 -0.16 13.81
N LEU A 389 23.08 0.04 15.11
CA LEU A 389 24.15 0.88 15.62
C LEU A 389 25.53 0.32 15.27
N ILE A 390 25.69 -1.00 15.35
CA ILE A 390 26.90 -1.70 14.87
C ILE A 390 27.12 -1.44 13.37
N VAL A 391 26.09 -1.64 12.55
CA VAL A 391 26.17 -1.43 11.08
C VAL A 391 26.50 0.03 10.69
N LEU A 392 26.07 1.00 11.50
CA LEU A 392 26.31 2.43 11.24
C LEU A 392 27.67 2.93 11.74
N PHE A 393 28.17 2.41 12.86
CA PHE A 393 29.30 3.01 13.57
C PHE A 393 30.53 2.11 13.71
N GLU A 394 30.43 0.80 13.46
CA GLU A 394 31.62 -0.03 13.33
C GLU A 394 32.19 0.04 11.91
N PRO A 395 33.52 0.23 11.76
CA PRO A 395 34.15 0.14 10.45
C PRO A 395 34.03 -1.30 9.97
N ASN A 396 33.18 -1.54 8.96
CA ASN A 396 33.11 -2.84 8.32
C ASN A 396 34.51 -3.21 7.79
N THR A 397 35.20 -4.11 8.47
CA THR A 397 36.50 -4.66 8.05
C THR A 397 36.40 -5.56 6.81
N ASN A 398 35.18 -5.83 6.34
CA ASN A 398 34.87 -6.76 5.24
C ASN A 398 34.42 -6.06 3.92
N VAL A 399 34.56 -4.73 3.79
CA VAL A 399 34.15 -3.96 2.59
C VAL A 399 35.26 -3.92 1.54
N GLU A 400 35.75 -5.08 1.11
CA GLU A 400 36.74 -5.13 0.03
C GLU A 400 36.10 -5.05 -1.36
N ASN A 401 34.77 -5.25 -1.49
CA ASN A 401 34.10 -5.38 -2.80
C ASN A 401 32.83 -4.52 -3.02
N ASP A 402 32.32 -3.77 -2.03
CA ASP A 402 31.14 -2.92 -2.26
C ASP A 402 31.56 -1.54 -2.78
N SER A 403 30.89 -1.06 -3.84
CA SER A 403 31.09 0.31 -4.30
C SER A 403 30.75 1.32 -3.20
N ILE A 404 31.49 2.44 -3.13
CA ILE A 404 31.26 3.54 -2.18
C ILE A 404 29.78 3.96 -2.14
N THR A 405 29.10 3.93 -3.29
CA THR A 405 27.66 4.19 -3.45
C THR A 405 26.76 3.21 -2.70
N CYS A 406 27.12 1.93 -2.69
CA CYS A 406 26.37 0.92 -1.95
C CYS A 406 26.43 1.22 -0.45
N THR A 407 27.62 1.50 0.08
CA THR A 407 27.83 1.83 1.50
C THR A 407 27.05 3.06 1.96
N TRP A 408 27.06 4.14 1.17
CA TRP A 408 26.27 5.33 1.50
C TRP A 408 24.77 5.02 1.52
N ASN A 409 24.23 4.36 0.50
CA ASN A 409 22.80 4.02 0.49
C ASN A 409 22.41 3.15 1.71
N LYS A 410 23.28 2.27 2.20
CA LYS A 410 23.05 1.52 3.45
C LYS A 410 22.85 2.48 4.64
N TYR A 411 23.75 3.45 4.81
CA TYR A 411 23.64 4.42 5.90
C TYR A 411 22.38 5.27 5.80
N ALA A 412 21.99 5.73 4.60
CA ALA A 412 20.74 6.47 4.40
C ALA A 412 19.51 5.66 4.87
N ILE A 413 19.46 4.37 4.51
CA ILE A 413 18.35 3.48 4.88
C ILE A 413 18.34 3.22 6.40
N CYS A 414 19.51 2.99 7.01
CA CYS A 414 19.62 2.83 8.46
C CYS A 414 19.17 4.10 9.21
N LEU A 415 19.62 5.28 8.78
CA LEU A 415 19.24 6.57 9.40
C LEU A 415 17.74 6.82 9.30
N ARG A 416 17.13 6.50 8.15
CA ARG A 416 15.66 6.57 7.98
C ARG A 416 14.92 5.64 8.93
N LEU A 417 15.43 4.43 9.15
CA LEU A 417 14.84 3.49 10.11
C LEU A 417 14.97 4.02 11.54
N LEU A 418 16.13 4.58 11.90
CA LEU A 418 16.34 5.19 13.21
C LEU A 418 15.42 6.40 13.46
N GLN A 419 15.14 7.24 12.46
CA GLN A 419 14.14 8.31 12.57
C GLN A 419 12.76 7.76 12.98
N GLU A 420 12.32 6.65 12.38
CA GLU A 420 11.05 6.02 12.76
C GLU A 420 11.11 5.40 14.17
N MET A 421 12.24 4.82 14.57
CA MET A 421 12.45 4.31 15.93
C MET A 421 12.44 5.42 16.99
N LEU A 422 13.00 6.60 16.69
CA LEU A 422 13.00 7.75 17.59
C LEU A 422 11.58 8.18 17.97
N LYS A 423 10.59 7.98 17.10
CA LYS A 423 9.20 8.36 17.36
C LYS A 423 8.56 7.50 18.47
N MET A 424 9.15 6.34 18.81
CA MET A 424 8.70 5.49 19.94
C MET A 424 9.44 5.82 21.24
N LYS A 425 8.70 6.07 22.33
CA LYS A 425 9.28 6.51 23.62
C LYS A 425 10.26 5.51 24.23
N ASN A 426 9.99 4.21 24.13
CA ASN A 426 10.82 3.17 24.75
C ASN A 426 12.18 3.04 24.06
N LEU A 427 12.18 2.99 22.73
CA LEU A 427 13.42 2.91 21.94
C LEU A 427 14.24 4.20 22.04
N TYR A 428 13.58 5.36 22.13
CA TYR A 428 14.27 6.63 22.32
C TYR A 428 15.17 6.62 23.56
N LYS A 429 14.70 6.10 24.71
CA LYS A 429 15.51 6.02 25.93
C LYS A 429 16.79 5.21 25.73
N ILE A 430 16.67 4.06 25.05
CA ILE A 430 17.80 3.18 24.76
C ILE A 430 18.76 3.83 23.76
N MET A 431 18.24 4.56 22.77
CA MET A 431 19.06 5.34 21.84
C MET A 431 19.82 6.46 22.55
N GLU A 432 19.18 7.16 23.48
CA GLU A 432 19.81 8.21 24.28
C GLU A 432 20.96 7.68 25.15
N GLU A 433 20.83 6.45 25.67
CA GLU A 433 21.90 5.79 26.43
C GLU A 433 23.07 5.31 25.55
N LYS A 434 22.80 4.85 24.32
CA LYS A 434 23.80 4.19 23.45
C LYS A 434 24.42 5.08 22.38
N LEU A 435 23.78 6.20 22.02
CA LEU A 435 24.24 7.08 20.95
C LEU A 435 25.13 8.20 21.50
N HIS A 436 26.41 8.19 21.15
CA HIS A 436 27.34 9.25 21.52
C HIS A 436 27.46 10.32 20.42
N ILE A 437 27.68 11.58 20.83
CA ILE A 437 27.86 12.72 19.92
C ILE A 437 29.05 12.49 18.97
N SER A 438 30.13 11.89 19.46
CA SER A 438 31.34 11.57 18.69
C SER A 438 31.07 10.61 17.53
N SER A 439 30.15 9.65 17.68
CA SER A 439 29.81 8.68 16.65
C SER A 439 29.16 9.37 15.44
N LEU A 440 28.20 10.27 15.67
CA LEU A 440 27.58 11.05 14.59
C LEU A 440 28.53 12.08 13.98
N GLN A 441 29.39 12.71 14.78
CA GLN A 441 30.40 13.65 14.29
C GLN A 441 31.37 12.96 13.30
N SER A 442 31.76 11.71 13.59
CA SER A 442 32.61 10.92 12.67
C SER A 442 31.94 10.63 11.32
N LEU A 443 30.63 10.34 11.34
CA LEU A 443 29.83 10.12 10.13
C LEU A 443 29.75 11.39 9.28
N PHE A 444 29.45 12.55 9.89
CA PHE A 444 29.42 13.81 9.16
C PHE A 444 30.81 14.25 8.67
N HIS A 445 31.87 13.99 9.41
CA HIS A 445 33.23 14.26 8.94
C HIS A 445 33.55 13.45 7.68
N SER A 446 33.18 12.16 7.65
CA SER A 446 33.36 11.32 6.46
C SER A 446 32.55 11.78 5.25
N LEU A 447 31.38 12.40 5.47
CA LEU A 447 30.54 12.98 4.42
C LEU A 447 31.12 14.30 3.86
N ILE A 448 31.66 15.16 4.74
CA ILE A 448 32.26 16.45 4.37
C ILE A 448 33.54 16.25 3.56
N LEU A 449 34.29 15.18 3.82
CA LEU A 449 35.52 14.85 3.09
C LEU A 449 35.28 14.45 1.62
N VAL A 450 34.04 14.22 1.19
CA VAL A 450 33.78 13.82 -0.20
C VAL A 450 33.72 15.04 -1.12
N ASP A 451 34.48 14.93 -2.22
CA ASP A 451 34.54 15.95 -3.26
C ASP A 451 33.19 16.15 -3.98
N ILE A 452 32.64 17.35 -3.80
CA ILE A 452 31.37 17.85 -4.34
C ILE A 452 31.49 18.16 -5.84
N ASN A 453 32.69 18.48 -6.33
CA ASN A 453 32.89 18.90 -7.72
C ASN A 453 32.55 17.81 -8.74
N ASN A 454 32.53 16.54 -8.30
CA ASN A 454 32.10 15.42 -9.12
C ASN A 454 30.60 15.13 -8.94
N LEU A 455 29.82 15.42 -9.98
CA LEU A 455 28.36 15.27 -10.00
C LEU A 455 27.89 13.84 -9.63
N ASN A 456 28.67 12.81 -9.97
CA ASN A 456 28.35 11.42 -9.65
C ASN A 456 28.52 11.11 -8.16
N ASN A 457 29.56 11.67 -7.53
CA ASN A 457 29.74 11.53 -6.08
C ASN A 457 28.63 12.27 -5.32
N LEU A 458 28.27 13.46 -5.81
CA LEU A 458 27.20 14.25 -5.22
C LEU A 458 25.87 13.49 -5.23
N GLN A 459 25.48 12.94 -6.38
CA GLN A 459 24.27 12.12 -6.50
C GLN A 459 24.26 10.95 -5.51
N ASN A 460 25.39 10.27 -5.30
CA ASN A 460 25.49 9.12 -4.41
C ASN A 460 25.32 9.48 -2.92
N ILE A 461 25.68 10.70 -2.51
CA ILE A 461 25.75 11.08 -1.09
C ILE A 461 24.53 11.88 -0.66
N THR A 462 23.85 12.57 -1.59
CA THR A 462 22.62 13.34 -1.33
C THR A 462 21.60 12.61 -0.45
N ASN A 463 21.36 11.31 -0.70
CA ASN A 463 20.44 10.50 0.09
C ASN A 463 20.85 10.40 1.56
N VAL A 464 22.14 10.13 1.83
CA VAL A 464 22.65 10.02 3.20
C VAL A 464 22.63 11.36 3.88
N TYR A 465 23.03 12.42 3.17
CA TYR A 465 23.07 13.77 3.71
C TYR A 465 21.70 14.21 4.23
N ILE A 466 20.66 14.06 3.42
CA ILE A 466 19.30 14.44 3.83
C ILE A 466 18.86 13.60 5.02
N GLU A 467 19.02 12.28 4.96
CA GLU A 467 18.53 11.41 6.04
C GLU A 467 19.33 11.61 7.35
N ALA A 468 20.63 11.92 7.27
CA ALA A 468 21.45 12.26 8.43
C ALA A 468 21.02 13.59 9.05
N LEU A 469 20.78 14.62 8.23
CA LEU A 469 20.31 15.93 8.70
C LEU A 469 18.89 15.85 9.28
N CYS A 470 17.97 15.13 8.62
CA CYS A 470 16.64 14.88 9.15
C CYS A 470 16.72 14.16 10.50
N PHE A 471 17.54 13.11 10.62
CA PHE A 471 17.76 12.38 11.87
C PHE A 471 18.29 13.28 12.99
N LEU A 472 19.31 14.10 12.69
CA LEU A 472 19.86 15.05 13.66
C LEU A 472 18.83 16.11 14.07
N SER A 473 17.99 16.57 13.14
CA SER A 473 16.92 17.53 13.43
C SER A 473 15.81 16.96 14.34
N GLU A 474 15.53 15.65 14.22
CA GLU A 474 14.58 14.95 15.08
C GLU A 474 15.17 14.68 16.48
N LEU A 475 16.47 14.36 16.57
CA LEU A 475 17.20 14.27 17.84
C LEU A 475 17.20 15.61 18.58
N LEU A 476 17.48 16.70 17.87
CA LEU A 476 17.49 18.06 18.43
C LEU A 476 16.12 18.44 19.03
N ALA A 477 15.04 18.06 18.36
CA ALA A 477 13.68 18.34 18.85
C ALA A 477 13.36 17.65 20.19
N LYS A 478 14.07 16.56 20.52
CA LYS A 478 13.88 15.80 21.77
C LYS A 478 14.91 16.14 22.84
N ASN A 479 16.16 16.37 22.45
CA ASN A 479 17.25 16.70 23.36
C ASN A 479 18.09 17.87 22.82
N PRO A 480 18.16 19.00 23.52
CA PRO A 480 18.89 20.18 23.07
C PRO A 480 20.43 20.01 23.09
N THR A 481 20.97 18.93 23.68
CA THR A 481 22.43 18.67 23.68
C THR A 481 23.00 18.53 22.26
N TRP A 482 22.17 18.12 21.29
CA TRP A 482 22.54 17.98 19.88
C TRP A 482 22.68 19.33 19.14
N MET A 483 22.32 20.46 19.77
CA MET A 483 22.35 21.78 19.14
C MET A 483 23.76 22.22 18.75
N SER A 484 24.78 21.84 19.53
CA SER A 484 26.18 22.17 19.24
C SER A 484 26.63 21.51 17.94
N LEU A 485 26.39 20.19 17.80
CA LEU A 485 26.72 19.43 16.59
C LEU A 485 25.91 19.90 15.38
N TYR A 486 24.61 20.18 15.56
CA TYR A 486 23.75 20.69 14.49
C TYR A 486 24.25 22.04 13.95
N SER A 487 24.67 22.94 14.85
CA SER A 487 25.23 24.24 14.47
C SER A 487 26.60 24.11 13.80
N GLU A 488 27.46 23.20 14.27
CA GLU A 488 28.77 22.92 13.66
C GLU A 488 28.62 22.43 12.21
N ILE A 489 27.67 21.51 11.96
CA ILE A 489 27.41 20.97 10.62
C ILE A 489 26.80 22.03 9.72
N LEU A 490 25.83 22.81 10.20
CA LEU A 490 25.22 23.89 9.42
C LEU A 490 26.17 25.07 9.17
N ASN A 491 27.32 25.18 9.84
CA ASN A 491 28.32 26.19 9.51
C ASN A 491 29.16 25.80 8.27
N GLN A 492 29.05 24.57 7.78
CA GLN A 492 29.84 24.10 6.64
C GLN A 492 29.16 24.45 5.31
N LYS A 493 29.85 25.21 4.44
CA LYS A 493 29.35 25.53 3.08
C LYS A 493 29.02 24.29 2.26
N HIS A 494 29.78 23.20 2.47
CA HIS A 494 29.58 21.88 1.85
C HIS A 494 28.12 21.40 1.94
N VAL A 495 27.51 21.55 3.12
CA VAL A 495 26.14 21.09 3.39
C VAL A 495 25.13 21.85 2.54
N TYR A 496 25.25 23.17 2.44
CA TYR A 496 24.34 24.00 1.65
C TYR A 496 24.46 23.72 0.14
N HIS A 497 25.65 23.41 -0.36
CA HIS A 497 25.83 23.03 -1.76
C HIS A 497 25.12 21.71 -2.09
N VAL A 498 25.20 20.72 -1.20
CA VAL A 498 24.45 19.45 -1.35
C VAL A 498 22.94 19.70 -1.30
N LEU A 499 22.46 20.50 -0.35
CA LEU A 499 21.03 20.85 -0.23
C LEU A 499 20.51 21.61 -1.46
N ALA A 500 21.27 22.59 -1.97
CA ALA A 500 20.95 23.33 -3.18
C ALA A 500 20.86 22.38 -4.39
N PHE A 501 21.77 21.41 -4.51
CA PHE A 501 21.71 20.40 -5.57
C PHE A 501 20.46 19.53 -5.48
N ILE A 502 20.02 19.16 -4.28
CA ILE A 502 18.80 18.38 -4.05
C ILE A 502 17.55 19.18 -4.45
N ILE A 503 17.51 20.49 -4.12
CA ILE A 503 16.40 21.36 -4.52
C ILE A 503 16.32 21.43 -6.06
N TYR A 504 17.46 21.51 -6.74
CA TYR A 504 17.52 21.57 -8.20
C TYR A 504 17.19 20.22 -8.87
N LYS A 505 17.95 19.14 -8.58
CA LYS A 505 17.86 17.83 -9.26
C LYS A 505 17.16 16.70 -8.50
N GLY A 506 16.83 16.88 -7.22
CA GLY A 506 16.30 15.81 -6.36
C GLY A 506 14.86 15.38 -6.68
N SER A 507 14.45 14.23 -6.16
CA SER A 507 13.07 13.75 -6.25
C SER A 507 12.11 14.60 -5.40
N LYS A 508 10.80 14.58 -5.70
CA LYS A 508 9.78 15.34 -4.95
C LYS A 508 9.87 15.15 -3.43
N ASN A 509 10.06 13.91 -2.96
CA ASN A 509 10.19 13.59 -1.53
C ASN A 509 11.44 14.23 -0.92
N MET A 510 12.58 14.18 -1.62
CA MET A 510 13.81 14.81 -1.14
C MET A 510 13.69 16.33 -1.07
N LYS A 511 13.08 16.95 -2.09
CA LYS A 511 12.81 18.40 -2.08
C LYS A 511 11.93 18.78 -0.89
N GLN A 512 10.87 18.01 -0.62
CA GLN A 512 10.00 18.24 0.52
C GLN A 512 10.76 18.16 1.85
N LYS A 513 11.58 17.14 2.07
CA LYS A 513 12.41 17.02 3.28
C LYS A 513 13.37 18.20 3.47
N VAL A 514 14.00 18.66 2.39
CA VAL A 514 14.89 19.83 2.44
C VAL A 514 14.10 21.09 2.79
N LEU A 515 12.94 21.31 2.18
CA LEU A 515 12.06 22.44 2.51
C LEU A 515 11.62 22.41 3.98
N ASP A 516 11.27 21.23 4.49
CA ASP A 516 10.90 21.04 5.90
C ASP A 516 12.09 21.36 6.84
N LEU A 517 13.32 20.99 6.47
CA LEU A 517 14.53 21.36 7.21
C LEU A 517 14.77 22.88 7.21
N ILE A 518 14.58 23.53 6.07
CA ILE A 518 14.78 24.99 5.90
C ILE A 518 13.86 25.78 6.84
N THR A 519 12.66 25.28 7.15
CA THR A 519 11.77 25.96 8.11
C THR A 519 12.40 26.15 9.51
N LYS A 520 13.41 25.33 9.84
CA LYS A 520 14.13 25.37 11.12
C LYS A 520 15.47 26.09 11.04
N PHE A 521 15.83 26.68 9.89
CA PHE A 521 17.12 27.32 9.67
C PHE A 521 17.15 28.76 10.21
N SER A 522 18.36 29.19 10.56
CA SER A 522 18.62 30.60 10.90
C SER A 522 18.63 31.48 9.63
N GLN A 523 18.46 32.79 9.80
CA GLN A 523 18.54 33.74 8.67
C GLN A 523 19.90 33.65 7.92
N GLN A 524 21.00 33.42 8.64
CA GLN A 524 22.34 33.27 8.06
C GLN A 524 22.47 31.97 7.23
N SER A 525 21.87 30.88 7.69
CA SER A 525 21.81 29.61 6.95
C SER A 525 21.01 29.73 5.65
N THR A 526 19.92 30.52 5.66
CA THR A 526 19.10 30.78 4.47
C THR A 526 19.86 31.59 3.42
N LEU A 527 20.67 32.57 3.84
CA LEU A 527 21.55 33.32 2.93
C LEU A 527 22.59 32.40 2.27
N MET A 528 23.29 31.58 3.07
CA MET A 528 24.29 30.63 2.54
C MET A 528 23.68 29.63 1.55
N LEU A 529 22.45 29.18 1.79
CA LEU A 529 21.72 28.32 0.84
C LEU A 529 21.37 29.06 -0.44
N SER A 530 20.93 30.33 -0.34
CA SER A 530 20.62 31.18 -1.49
C SER A 530 21.84 31.36 -2.38
N ASP A 531 23.00 31.67 -1.79
CA ASP A 531 24.26 31.83 -2.52
C ASP A 531 24.64 30.53 -3.27
N CYS A 532 24.49 29.37 -2.62
CA CYS A 532 24.77 28.08 -3.24
C CYS A 532 23.75 27.70 -4.33
N LEU A 533 22.48 28.12 -4.21
CA LEU A 533 21.48 27.93 -5.25
C LEU A 533 21.81 28.75 -6.51
N GLU A 534 22.30 29.98 -6.33
CA GLU A 534 22.78 30.81 -7.43
C GLU A 534 24.01 30.19 -8.12
N GLU A 535 24.98 29.68 -7.36
CA GLU A 535 26.16 28.98 -7.90
C GLU A 535 25.78 27.76 -8.76
N ILE A 536 24.80 26.94 -8.32
CA ILE A 536 24.34 25.77 -9.08
C ILE A 536 23.58 26.17 -10.34
N ASP A 537 22.78 27.23 -10.28
CA ASP A 537 22.05 27.75 -11.45
C ASP A 537 23.01 28.31 -12.52
N GLN A 538 24.09 28.97 -12.09
CA GLN A 538 25.17 29.42 -12.97
C GLN A 538 25.92 28.25 -13.62
N LEU A 539 26.14 27.13 -12.91
CA LEU A 539 26.76 25.93 -13.47
C LEU A 539 25.87 25.22 -14.51
N SER A 540 24.54 25.24 -14.36
CA SER A 540 23.61 24.78 -15.40
C SER A 540 23.57 25.71 -16.61
N SER A 541 23.62 27.03 -16.38
CA SER A 541 23.58 28.06 -17.43
C SER A 541 24.89 28.19 -18.20
N ALA A 542 26.04 27.93 -17.57
CA ALA A 542 27.37 27.96 -18.21
C ALA A 542 27.55 26.88 -19.28
N LYS A 543 26.84 25.74 -19.19
CA LYS A 543 26.80 24.75 -20.28
C LYS A 543 26.05 25.23 -21.52
N VAL A 544 25.15 26.20 -21.37
CA VAL A 544 24.44 26.83 -22.50
C VAL A 544 25.26 27.98 -23.09
N LYS A 545 26.01 28.73 -22.27
CA LYS A 545 26.82 29.86 -22.73
C LYS A 545 28.20 29.48 -23.29
N ASN A 546 28.80 28.36 -22.85
CA ASN A 546 30.07 27.89 -23.40
C ASN A 546 29.95 27.25 -24.80
N ALA A 547 28.73 27.11 -25.33
CA ALA A 547 28.48 26.73 -26.73
C ALA A 547 28.32 27.95 -27.67
N THR A 548 28.22 29.17 -27.14
CA THR A 548 27.94 30.38 -27.92
C THR A 548 29.03 31.45 -27.86
N THR A 549 30.11 31.21 -27.12
CA THR A 549 31.22 32.17 -27.00
C THR A 549 32.56 31.43 -27.06
N ILE A 550 32.84 30.83 -28.21
CA ILE A 550 34.21 30.75 -28.74
C ILE A 550 34.20 31.64 -29.98
N ASN A 551 34.65 32.87 -29.73
CA ASN A 551 35.26 33.82 -30.65
C ASN A 551 35.07 33.54 -32.14
N SER A 552 34.18 34.32 -32.73
CA SER A 552 33.99 34.53 -34.16
C SER A 552 35.10 35.39 -34.78
N ASP A 553 36.36 35.11 -34.44
CA ASP A 553 37.54 35.81 -34.99
C ASP A 553 38.62 34.77 -35.31
N GLU A 554 38.37 33.91 -36.30
CA GLU A 554 39.43 33.17 -37.03
C GLU A 554 38.86 32.48 -38.29
N THR A 555 38.15 33.25 -39.12
CA THR A 555 37.93 32.88 -40.53
C THR A 555 38.39 34.02 -41.45
N GLU A 556 39.50 34.68 -41.11
CA GLU A 556 40.26 35.39 -42.12
C GLU A 556 41.07 34.37 -42.92
N ILE A 557 40.66 34.21 -44.18
CA ILE A 557 41.42 33.55 -45.23
C ILE A 557 42.77 34.30 -45.31
N LYS A 558 43.80 33.79 -44.62
CA LYS A 558 45.18 34.22 -44.88
C LYS A 558 45.52 33.83 -46.32
N PRO A 559 45.94 34.77 -47.17
CA PRO A 559 46.39 34.42 -48.52
C PRO A 559 47.59 33.47 -48.41
N LEU A 560 47.67 32.51 -49.33
CA LEU A 560 48.72 31.47 -49.40
C LEU A 560 50.16 32.02 -49.55
N TYR A 561 50.34 33.34 -49.60
CA TYR A 561 51.62 34.00 -49.80
C TYR A 561 51.86 35.14 -48.81
N SER A 562 53.10 35.25 -48.35
CA SER A 562 53.66 36.54 -47.95
C SER A 562 53.86 37.36 -49.23
N PHE A 563 53.41 38.62 -49.23
CA PHE A 563 53.53 39.56 -50.36
C PHE A 563 54.98 39.64 -50.92
N ALA A 564 55.97 39.39 -50.07
CA ALA A 564 57.39 39.38 -50.44
C ALA A 564 57.82 38.16 -51.30
N GLN A 565 57.09 37.03 -51.23
CA GLN A 565 57.42 35.81 -51.97
C GLN A 565 56.87 35.83 -53.40
N GLU A 566 55.69 36.42 -53.62
CA GLU A 566 55.14 36.66 -54.96
C GLU A 566 55.98 37.67 -55.75
N GLU A 567 56.46 38.73 -55.10
CA GLU A 567 57.28 39.76 -55.73
C GLU A 567 58.66 39.20 -56.16
N GLN A 568 59.28 38.35 -55.35
CA GLN A 568 60.52 37.65 -55.70
C GLN A 568 60.33 36.67 -56.88
N LEU A 569 59.19 35.98 -56.95
CA LEU A 569 58.88 35.08 -58.06
C LEU A 569 58.65 35.84 -59.36
N LYS A 570 57.93 36.98 -59.30
CA LYS A 570 57.69 37.86 -60.45
C LYS A 570 58.99 38.42 -61.00
N VAL A 571 59.86 38.93 -60.13
CA VAL A 571 61.20 39.42 -60.52
C VAL A 571 62.06 38.31 -61.15
N PHE A 572 61.90 37.06 -60.72
CA PHE A 572 62.64 35.92 -61.28
C PHE A 572 62.08 35.46 -62.64
N ILE A 573 60.75 35.51 -62.80
CA ILE A 573 60.06 35.23 -64.06
C ILE A 573 60.40 36.31 -65.09
N ASP A 574 60.34 37.59 -64.71
CA ASP A 574 60.68 38.73 -65.59
C ASP A 574 62.16 38.67 -66.04
N LYS A 575 63.06 38.19 -65.18
CA LYS A 575 64.47 37.95 -65.54
C LYS A 575 64.62 36.82 -66.55
N LEU A 576 63.87 35.73 -66.41
CA LEU A 576 63.91 34.61 -67.35
C LEU A 576 63.26 34.97 -68.68
N GLU A 577 62.19 35.76 -68.66
CA GLU A 577 61.50 36.24 -69.86
C GLU A 577 62.37 37.24 -70.64
N ASN A 578 63.12 38.11 -69.96
CA ASN A 578 64.13 38.98 -70.59
C ASN A 578 65.30 38.19 -71.20
N ILE A 579 65.79 37.13 -70.55
CA ILE A 579 66.85 36.25 -71.07
C ILE A 579 66.35 35.43 -72.28
N PHE A 580 65.07 35.06 -72.27
CA PHE A 580 64.43 34.37 -73.38
C PHE A 580 64.26 35.30 -74.59
N ASN A 581 63.81 36.54 -74.37
CA ASN A 581 63.61 37.55 -75.41
C ASN A 581 64.93 38.08 -76.00
N SER A 582 66.05 37.98 -75.27
CA SER A 582 67.39 38.34 -75.77
C SER A 582 68.13 37.23 -76.54
N ASN A 583 67.48 36.08 -76.80
CA ASN A 583 68.04 34.92 -77.51
C ASN A 583 69.32 34.31 -76.88
N GLU A 584 69.56 34.47 -75.57
CA GLU A 584 70.66 33.83 -74.83
C GLU A 584 70.22 32.52 -74.15
N ILE A 585 69.60 31.60 -74.90
CA ILE A 585 69.03 30.36 -74.35
C ILE A 585 70.11 29.41 -73.78
N LEU A 586 71.36 29.51 -74.26
CA LEU A 586 72.50 28.72 -73.75
C LEU A 586 72.95 29.11 -72.33
N ASN A 587 72.55 30.28 -71.81
CA ASN A 587 72.93 30.77 -70.47
C ASN A 587 71.93 30.39 -69.36
N ILE A 588 70.82 29.73 -69.69
CA ILE A 588 69.88 29.23 -68.68
C ILE A 588 70.46 27.95 -68.06
N LYS A 589 71.12 28.08 -66.91
CA LYS A 589 71.58 26.91 -66.14
C LYS A 589 70.37 26.06 -65.74
N THR A 590 70.45 24.74 -65.97
CA THR A 590 69.43 23.74 -65.56
C THR A 590 69.03 23.89 -64.09
N SER A 591 69.95 24.39 -63.24
CA SER A 591 69.67 24.75 -61.85
C SER A 591 68.51 25.72 -61.68
N ASN A 592 68.33 26.69 -62.57
CA ASN A 592 67.29 27.72 -62.45
C ASN A 592 65.89 27.16 -62.77
N VAL A 593 65.84 26.20 -63.69
CA VAL A 593 64.61 25.46 -64.02
C VAL A 593 64.26 24.50 -62.87
N ILE A 594 65.26 23.82 -62.30
CA ILE A 594 65.07 22.95 -61.13
C ILE A 594 64.57 23.75 -59.92
N THR A 595 65.09 24.95 -59.66
CA THR A 595 64.59 25.81 -58.56
C THR A 595 63.15 26.25 -58.76
N LEU A 596 62.73 26.51 -60.01
CA LEU A 596 61.34 26.83 -60.36
C LEU A 596 60.41 25.63 -60.15
N TYR A 597 60.83 24.44 -60.57
CA TYR A 597 60.09 23.19 -60.31
C TYR A 597 60.03 22.84 -58.83
N GLN A 598 61.11 23.06 -58.07
CA GLN A 598 61.12 22.88 -56.62
C GLN A 598 60.18 23.86 -55.93
N TYR A 599 60.14 25.11 -56.38
CA TYR A 599 59.19 26.10 -55.88
C TYR A 599 57.74 25.67 -56.16
N LYS A 600 57.44 25.27 -57.40
CA LYS A 600 56.11 24.74 -57.79
C LYS A 600 55.74 23.46 -57.03
N MET A 601 56.70 22.57 -56.77
CA MET A 601 56.45 21.35 -56.01
C MET A 601 56.15 21.67 -54.54
N ASN A 602 56.87 22.63 -53.97
CA ASN A 602 56.64 23.06 -52.59
C ASN A 602 55.30 23.80 -52.44
N THR A 603 54.89 24.61 -53.43
CA THR A 603 53.56 25.24 -53.41
C THR A 603 52.44 24.23 -53.53
N LEU A 604 52.57 23.22 -54.39
CA LEU A 604 51.59 22.13 -54.50
C LEU A 604 51.49 21.32 -53.20
N LYS A 605 52.62 21.01 -52.54
CA LYS A 605 52.62 20.32 -51.24
C LYS A 605 51.96 21.15 -50.13
N GLN A 606 52.20 22.45 -50.09
CA GLN A 606 51.55 23.33 -49.11
C GLN A 606 50.05 23.45 -49.36
N ALA A 607 49.62 23.56 -50.61
CA ALA A 607 48.21 23.54 -50.99
C ALA A 607 47.53 22.20 -50.63
N GLU A 608 48.22 21.07 -50.83
CA GLU A 608 47.72 19.75 -50.45
C GLU A 608 47.54 19.63 -48.93
N VAL A 609 48.53 20.05 -48.14
CA VAL A 609 48.42 20.04 -46.67
C VAL A 609 47.29 20.94 -46.19
N TRP A 610 47.13 22.12 -46.78
CA TRP A 610 46.04 23.03 -46.42
C TRP A 610 44.67 22.48 -46.80
N LEU A 611 44.51 21.91 -47.99
CA LEU A 611 43.25 21.27 -48.41
C LEU A 611 42.90 20.10 -47.48
N LYS A 612 43.89 19.32 -47.05
CA LYS A 612 43.70 18.23 -46.09
C LYS A 612 43.25 18.75 -44.72
N GLN A 613 43.90 19.80 -44.20
CA GLN A 613 43.48 20.44 -42.95
C GLN A 613 42.07 21.05 -43.05
N SER A 614 41.74 21.67 -44.18
CA SER A 614 40.39 22.21 -44.42
C SER A 614 39.35 21.10 -44.50
N LEU A 615 39.68 19.94 -45.08
CA LEU A 615 38.81 18.77 -45.12
C LEU A 615 38.59 18.18 -43.73
N ASP A 616 39.66 18.07 -42.93
CA ASP A 616 39.59 17.57 -41.55
C ASP A 616 38.71 18.51 -40.69
N ASN A 617 38.89 19.83 -40.79
CA ASN A 617 38.05 20.82 -40.11
C ASN A 617 36.57 20.74 -40.56
N ALA A 618 36.32 20.57 -41.85
CA ALA A 618 34.96 20.39 -42.36
C ALA A 618 34.33 19.08 -41.85
N SER A 619 35.11 18.00 -41.72
CA SER A 619 34.64 16.74 -41.16
C SER A 619 34.29 16.85 -39.67
N GLU A 620 35.05 17.65 -38.91
CA GLU A 620 34.77 17.94 -37.51
C GLU A 620 33.51 18.79 -37.37
N GLU A 621 33.32 19.81 -38.22
CA GLU A 621 32.08 20.60 -38.31
C GLU A 621 30.86 19.73 -38.63
N ILE A 622 30.98 18.81 -39.60
CA ILE A 622 29.91 17.86 -39.96
C ILE A 622 29.59 16.95 -38.75
N THR A 623 30.60 16.47 -38.04
CA THR A 623 30.42 15.63 -36.85
C THR A 623 29.70 16.40 -35.73
N ARG A 624 30.09 17.66 -35.51
CA ARG A 624 29.46 18.57 -34.55
C ARG A 624 28.00 18.84 -34.91
N LEU A 625 27.70 19.09 -36.19
CA LEU A 625 26.34 19.30 -36.67
C LEU A 625 25.49 18.05 -36.55
N ASN A 626 26.03 16.86 -36.86
CA ASN A 626 25.34 15.59 -36.67
C ASN A 626 25.00 15.34 -35.20
N TYR A 627 25.94 15.61 -34.28
CA TYR A 627 25.67 15.53 -32.85
C TYR A 627 24.54 16.47 -32.42
N LYS A 628 24.56 17.72 -32.91
CA LYS A 628 23.48 18.69 -32.65
C LYS A 628 22.13 18.23 -33.21
N LEU A 629 22.11 17.63 -34.39
CA LEU A 629 20.90 17.07 -35.01
C LEU A 629 20.34 15.92 -34.16
N VAL A 630 21.20 15.03 -33.66
CA VAL A 630 20.80 13.93 -32.76
C VAL A 630 20.22 14.47 -31.44
N CYS A 631 20.84 15.50 -30.84
CA CYS A 631 20.31 16.15 -29.65
C CYS A 631 18.92 16.76 -29.90
N LEU A 632 18.77 17.55 -30.98
CA LEU A 632 17.48 18.15 -31.35
C LEU A 632 16.41 17.09 -31.65
N ASN A 633 16.80 15.98 -32.28
CA ASN A 633 15.89 14.87 -32.53
C ASN A 633 15.45 14.21 -31.21
N SER A 634 16.36 14.05 -30.25
CA SER A 634 16.03 13.52 -28.92
C SER A 634 15.11 14.45 -28.13
N GLU A 635 15.29 15.77 -28.23
CA GLU A 635 14.40 16.77 -27.63
C GLU A 635 13.01 16.75 -28.28
N SER A 636 12.96 16.63 -29.62
CA SER A 636 11.71 16.48 -30.37
C SER A 636 10.93 15.23 -29.95
N VAL A 637 11.61 14.10 -29.75
CA VAL A 637 10.99 12.86 -29.24
C VAL A 637 10.46 13.05 -27.82
N GLN A 638 11.21 13.72 -26.94
CA GLN A 638 10.76 14.03 -25.57
C GLN A 638 9.52 14.94 -25.56
N LEU A 639 9.51 15.98 -26.40
CA LEU A 639 8.37 16.87 -26.57
C LEU A 639 7.14 16.11 -27.08
N ASN A 640 7.30 15.24 -28.09
CA ASN A 640 6.22 14.41 -28.59
C ASN A 640 5.67 13.46 -27.52
N GLN A 641 6.54 12.89 -26.67
CA GLN A 641 6.09 12.08 -25.55
C GLN A 641 5.30 12.90 -24.52
N MET A 642 5.78 14.09 -24.16
CA MET A 642 5.04 14.99 -23.26
C MET A 642 3.67 15.39 -23.83
N ILE A 643 3.59 15.65 -25.13
CA ILE A 643 2.33 15.97 -25.81
C ILE A 643 1.37 14.78 -25.72
N LEU A 644 1.84 13.55 -25.93
CA LEU A 644 1.01 12.34 -25.80
C LEU A 644 0.52 12.13 -24.37
N ASP A 645 1.39 12.32 -23.37
CA ASP A 645 1.04 12.20 -21.96
C ASP A 645 -0.05 13.22 -21.57
N VAL A 646 0.10 14.48 -22.02
CA VAL A 646 -0.92 15.53 -21.80
C VAL A 646 -2.24 15.20 -22.51
N HIS A 647 -2.21 14.64 -23.73
CA HIS A 647 -3.44 14.21 -24.41
C HIS A 647 -4.14 13.10 -23.62
N GLN A 648 -3.38 12.16 -23.05
CA GLN A 648 -3.95 11.11 -22.22
C GLN A 648 -4.57 11.67 -20.94
N GLU A 649 -3.91 12.61 -20.26
CA GLU A 649 -4.48 13.28 -19.08
C GLU A 649 -5.78 14.02 -19.42
N ILE A 650 -5.83 14.68 -20.58
CA ILE A 650 -7.06 15.35 -21.05
C ILE A 650 -8.16 14.32 -21.31
N GLU A 651 -7.87 13.19 -21.97
CA GLU A 651 -8.86 12.13 -22.18
C GLU A 651 -9.38 11.56 -20.87
N GLU A 652 -8.50 11.26 -19.91
CA GLU A 652 -8.86 10.77 -18.57
C GLU A 652 -9.75 11.79 -17.83
N LEU A 653 -9.36 13.07 -17.81
CA LEU A 653 -10.16 14.14 -17.23
C LEU A 653 -11.51 14.29 -17.93
N THR A 654 -11.60 14.12 -19.24
CA THR A 654 -12.88 14.21 -19.96
C THR A 654 -13.82 13.05 -19.63
N VAL A 655 -13.29 11.85 -19.40
CA VAL A 655 -14.06 10.69 -18.94
C VAL A 655 -14.53 10.91 -17.51
N GLU A 656 -13.65 11.36 -16.62
CA GLU A 656 -14.00 11.70 -15.24
C GLU A 656 -15.09 12.79 -15.17
N ASN A 657 -14.98 13.82 -16.00
CA ASN A 657 -16.00 14.88 -16.08
C ASN A 657 -17.36 14.34 -16.54
N LYS A 658 -17.38 13.39 -17.48
CA LYS A 658 -18.62 12.71 -17.91
C LYS A 658 -19.22 11.87 -16.77
N ASP A 659 -18.38 11.18 -16.00
CA ASP A 659 -18.82 10.39 -14.84
C ASP A 659 -19.35 11.27 -13.70
N LEU A 660 -18.65 12.36 -13.38
CA LEU A 660 -19.09 13.35 -12.40
C LEU A 660 -20.41 13.99 -12.82
N LYS A 661 -20.59 14.32 -14.10
CA LYS A 661 -21.85 14.82 -14.64
C LYS A 661 -22.99 13.81 -14.50
N ARG A 662 -22.73 12.51 -14.71
CA ARG A 662 -23.70 11.44 -14.45
C ARG A 662 -24.06 11.33 -12.97
N LYS A 663 -23.08 11.40 -12.06
CA LYS A 663 -23.31 11.40 -10.61
C LYS A 663 -24.14 12.60 -10.17
N LEU A 664 -23.82 13.79 -10.69
CA LEU A 664 -24.57 15.02 -10.40
C LEU A 664 -26.04 14.90 -10.83
N ASN A 665 -26.30 14.37 -12.03
CA ASN A 665 -27.66 14.14 -12.50
C ASN A 665 -28.42 13.15 -11.60
N ASN A 666 -27.79 12.04 -11.20
CA ASN A 666 -28.41 11.06 -10.30
C ASN A 666 -28.72 11.67 -8.91
N ILE A 667 -27.79 12.45 -8.33
CA ILE A 667 -28.04 13.18 -7.09
C ILE A 667 -29.19 14.18 -7.25
N THR A 668 -29.28 14.86 -8.39
CA THR A 668 -30.38 15.81 -8.68
C THR A 668 -31.73 15.09 -8.78
N GLU A 669 -31.78 13.90 -9.39
CA GLU A 669 -32.98 13.04 -9.42
C GLU A 669 -33.34 12.52 -8.02
N GLN A 670 -32.36 12.09 -7.22
CA GLN A 670 -32.59 11.68 -5.83
C GLN A 670 -33.08 12.84 -4.96
N PHE A 671 -32.56 14.05 -5.18
CA PHE A 671 -33.01 15.24 -4.47
C PHE A 671 -34.45 15.61 -4.84
N THR A 672 -34.81 15.57 -6.13
CA THR A 672 -36.19 15.86 -6.56
C THR A 672 -37.18 14.82 -6.04
N THR A 673 -36.82 13.53 -6.04
CA THR A 673 -37.67 12.47 -5.46
C THR A 673 -37.81 12.61 -3.94
N THR A 674 -36.73 12.91 -3.22
CA THR A 674 -36.76 13.15 -1.77
C THR A 674 -37.57 14.40 -1.42
N SER A 675 -37.40 15.49 -2.18
CA SER A 675 -38.18 16.72 -2.05
C SER A 675 -39.68 16.46 -2.26
N ASN A 676 -40.04 15.70 -3.29
CA ASN A 676 -41.43 15.29 -3.52
C ASN A 676 -41.99 14.42 -2.39
N ASN A 677 -41.19 13.50 -1.86
CA ASN A 677 -41.58 12.67 -0.71
C ASN A 677 -41.74 13.52 0.56
N PHE A 678 -40.86 14.49 0.79
CA PHE A 678 -40.97 15.44 1.90
C PHE A 678 -42.22 16.31 1.77
N ALA A 679 -42.55 16.80 0.57
CA ALA A 679 -43.77 17.54 0.31
C ALA A 679 -45.03 16.69 0.59
N LYS A 680 -45.03 15.40 0.22
CA LYS A 680 -46.11 14.46 0.57
C LYS A 680 -46.20 14.24 2.09
N LEU A 681 -45.07 14.03 2.75
CA LEU A 681 -45.01 13.82 4.20
C LEU A 681 -45.51 15.06 4.95
N SER A 682 -45.10 16.25 4.52
CA SER A 682 -45.53 17.54 5.07
C SER A 682 -47.05 17.73 4.94
N ARG A 683 -47.64 17.42 3.77
CA ARG A 683 -49.12 17.40 3.62
C ARG A 683 -49.80 16.40 4.54
N ASN A 684 -49.22 15.20 4.69
CA ASN A 684 -49.77 14.20 5.62
C ASN A 684 -49.70 14.67 7.07
N TYR A 685 -48.60 15.30 7.49
CA TYR A 685 -48.49 15.89 8.83
C TYR A 685 -49.52 16.99 9.05
N GLU A 686 -49.74 17.87 8.08
CA GLU A 686 -50.76 18.92 8.18
C GLU A 686 -52.17 18.33 8.29
N SER A 687 -52.50 17.30 7.50
CA SER A 687 -53.78 16.61 7.60
C SER A 687 -53.98 15.92 8.96
N LYS A 688 -52.94 15.28 9.51
CA LYS A 688 -53.00 14.67 10.84
C LYS A 688 -53.14 15.72 11.93
N ARG A 689 -52.47 16.87 11.78
CA ARG A 689 -52.61 17.99 12.71
C ARG A 689 -54.04 18.52 12.75
N GLN A 690 -54.68 18.68 11.59
CA GLN A 690 -56.08 19.09 11.51
C GLN A 690 -57.01 18.07 12.20
N ILE A 691 -56.81 16.77 11.98
CA ILE A 691 -57.58 15.72 12.65
C ILE A 691 -57.38 15.79 14.18
N ILE A 692 -56.16 16.02 14.66
CA ILE A 692 -55.89 16.18 16.10
C ILE A 692 -56.59 17.42 16.66
N GLU A 693 -56.62 18.54 15.94
CA GLU A 693 -57.35 19.74 16.34
C GLU A 693 -58.87 19.50 16.40
N GLU A 694 -59.44 18.76 15.46
CA GLU A 694 -60.84 18.32 15.47
C GLU A 694 -61.16 17.38 16.64
N GLN A 695 -60.29 16.40 16.92
CA GLN A 695 -60.44 15.50 18.06
C GLN A 695 -60.34 16.25 19.38
N ASN A 696 -59.40 17.18 19.52
CA ASN A 696 -59.27 18.01 20.71
C ASN A 696 -60.51 18.90 20.94
N SER A 697 -61.11 19.43 19.88
CA SER A 697 -62.36 20.21 20.03
C SER A 697 -63.54 19.31 20.42
N SER A 698 -63.59 18.08 19.91
CA SER A 698 -64.59 17.08 20.29
C SER A 698 -64.44 16.63 21.75
N ILE A 699 -63.20 16.40 22.21
CA ILE A 699 -62.89 16.06 23.61
C ILE A 699 -63.36 17.20 24.53
N LYS A 700 -63.04 18.45 24.22
CA LYS A 700 -63.52 19.60 25.01
C LYS A 700 -65.04 19.67 25.11
N ASN A 701 -65.74 19.31 24.03
CA ASN A 701 -67.20 19.30 24.04
C ASN A 701 -67.76 18.16 24.90
N LEU A 702 -67.15 16.98 24.85
CA LEU A 702 -67.50 15.84 25.71
C LEU A 702 -67.19 16.12 27.18
N GLU A 703 -66.06 16.76 27.49
CA GLU A 703 -65.73 17.21 28.85
C GLU A 703 -66.80 18.16 29.39
N LYS A 704 -67.27 19.10 28.56
CA LYS A 704 -68.35 20.01 28.94
C LYS A 704 -69.68 19.29 29.18
N GLN A 705 -70.05 18.33 28.33
CA GLN A 705 -71.24 17.50 28.54
C GLN A 705 -71.14 16.64 29.81
N LEU A 706 -69.93 16.17 30.14
CA LEU A 706 -69.69 15.40 31.36
C LEU A 706 -69.80 16.27 32.61
N GLU A 707 -69.33 17.52 32.57
CA GLU A 707 -69.57 18.50 33.63
C GLU A 707 -71.06 18.80 33.82
N GLU A 708 -71.82 18.99 32.73
CA GLU A 708 -73.27 19.23 32.78
C GLU A 708 -74.02 18.04 33.40
N LEU A 709 -73.71 16.81 32.98
CA LEU A 709 -74.28 15.59 33.56
C LEU A 709 -73.91 15.40 35.04
N HIS A 710 -72.68 15.75 35.43
CA HIS A 710 -72.29 15.73 36.85
C HIS A 710 -73.10 16.72 37.68
N LEU A 711 -73.38 17.91 37.13
CA LEU A 711 -74.19 18.92 37.81
C LEU A 711 -75.64 18.43 37.98
N GLU A 712 -76.21 17.82 36.94
CA GLU A 712 -77.56 17.25 36.96
C GLU A 712 -77.67 16.06 37.93
N SER A 713 -76.69 15.14 37.92
CA SER A 713 -76.62 14.03 38.86
C SER A 713 -76.52 14.51 40.32
N ASN A 714 -75.70 15.53 40.58
CA ASN A 714 -75.58 16.11 41.92
C ASN A 714 -76.89 16.76 42.37
N LYS A 715 -77.61 17.43 41.46
CA LYS A 715 -78.93 18.01 41.75
C LYS A 715 -79.96 16.92 42.08
N MET A 716 -80.02 15.86 41.28
CA MET A 716 -80.92 14.74 41.52
C MET A 716 -80.61 14.01 42.84
N LYS A 717 -79.33 13.89 43.20
CA LYS A 717 -78.90 13.35 44.50
C LYS A 717 -79.34 14.22 45.67
N ALA A 718 -79.32 15.55 45.52
CA ALA A 718 -79.82 16.47 46.53
C ALA A 718 -81.34 16.36 46.70
N ASP A 719 -82.09 16.28 45.60
CA ASP A 719 -83.55 16.13 45.62
C ASP A 719 -83.98 14.80 46.28
N LEU A 720 -83.29 13.69 45.96
CA LEU A 720 -83.49 12.39 46.62
C LEU A 720 -83.21 12.45 48.12
N LEU A 721 -82.15 13.17 48.54
CA LEU A 721 -81.81 13.32 49.95
C LEU A 721 -82.91 14.07 50.72
N ASP A 722 -83.52 15.08 50.11
CA ASP A 722 -84.60 15.84 50.73
C ASP A 722 -85.93 15.05 50.76
N GLN A 723 -86.22 14.25 49.74
CA GLN A 723 -87.33 13.27 49.80
C GLN A 723 -87.15 12.29 50.97
N LEU A 724 -85.95 11.72 51.12
CA LEU A 724 -85.65 10.77 52.20
C LEU A 724 -85.77 11.42 53.59
N LYS A 725 -85.40 12.70 53.74
CA LYS A 725 -85.63 13.45 54.98
C LYS A 725 -87.12 13.63 55.27
N ASN A 726 -87.93 13.91 54.26
CA ASN A 726 -89.38 14.10 54.41
C ASN A 726 -90.08 12.77 54.78
N GLU A 727 -89.71 11.66 54.14
CA GLU A 727 -90.23 10.34 54.54
C GLU A 727 -89.81 9.98 55.98
N LYS A 728 -88.58 10.34 56.38
CA LYS A 728 -88.11 10.14 57.75
C LYS A 728 -88.91 10.96 58.77
N THR A 729 -89.29 12.20 58.45
CA THR A 729 -90.12 13.01 59.36
C THR A 729 -91.56 12.49 59.41
N GLU A 730 -92.11 12.03 58.29
CA GLU A 730 -93.45 11.43 58.23
C GLU A 730 -93.54 10.11 59.02
N ASN A 731 -92.55 9.22 58.87
CA ASN A 731 -92.43 8.01 59.67
C ASN A 731 -92.29 8.33 61.17
N LYS A 732 -91.57 9.39 61.54
CA LYS A 732 -91.47 9.83 62.93
C LYS A 732 -92.82 10.27 63.50
N ILE A 733 -93.66 10.93 62.69
CA ILE A 733 -95.01 11.33 63.07
C ILE A 733 -95.93 10.11 63.22
N GLN A 734 -95.82 9.11 62.33
CA GLN A 734 -96.57 7.86 62.45
C GLN A 734 -96.20 7.09 63.73
N ILE A 735 -94.90 7.00 64.07
CA ILE A 735 -94.44 6.38 65.31
C ILE A 735 -95.06 7.08 66.53
N SER A 736 -95.06 8.42 66.59
CA SER A 736 -95.70 9.14 67.70
C SER A 736 -97.21 8.89 67.82
N LYS A 737 -97.92 8.68 66.70
CA LYS A 737 -99.35 8.34 66.72
C LYS A 737 -99.61 6.94 67.26
N LEU A 738 -98.76 5.97 66.88
CA LEU A 738 -98.85 4.60 67.40
C LEU A 738 -98.52 4.54 68.90
N GLU A 739 -97.53 5.32 69.36
CA GLU A 739 -97.22 5.46 70.78
C GLU A 739 -98.40 6.02 71.58
N GLN A 740 -99.10 7.03 71.05
CA GLN A 740 -100.29 7.60 71.69
C GLN A 740 -101.48 6.61 71.74
N GLN A 741 -101.67 5.78 70.70
CA GLN A 741 -102.67 4.71 70.73
C GLN A 741 -102.34 3.63 71.76
N LEU A 742 -101.05 3.35 71.98
CA LEU A 742 -100.61 2.38 72.98
C LEU A 742 -100.93 2.86 74.41
N THR A 743 -100.70 4.15 74.70
CA THR A 743 -100.99 4.72 76.03
C THR A 743 -102.48 4.76 76.33
N GLU A 744 -103.33 5.09 75.35
CA GLU A 744 -104.79 5.02 75.51
C GLU A 744 -105.28 3.61 75.81
N LYS A 745 -104.77 2.59 75.08
CA LYS A 745 -105.11 1.19 75.37
C LYS A 745 -104.63 0.74 76.75
N GLN A 746 -103.47 1.22 77.20
CA GLN A 746 -102.96 0.92 78.54
C GLN A 746 -103.86 1.53 79.64
N SER A 747 -104.43 2.72 79.42
CA SER A 747 -105.39 3.34 80.34
C SER A 747 -106.69 2.53 80.47
N ILE A 748 -107.22 2.03 79.34
CA ILE A 748 -108.44 1.20 79.34
C ILE A 748 -108.21 -0.13 80.06
N ILE A 749 -107.02 -0.74 79.93
CA ILE A 749 -106.66 -1.96 80.66
C ILE A 749 -106.66 -1.70 82.17
N ASN A 750 -106.14 -0.56 82.62
CA ASN A 750 -106.10 -0.21 84.04
C ASN A 750 -107.51 -0.04 84.61
N GLU A 751 -108.41 0.69 83.93
CA GLU A 751 -109.82 0.80 84.35
C GLU A 751 -110.51 -0.56 84.49
N LYS A 752 -110.31 -1.45 83.51
CA LYS A 752 -110.89 -2.80 83.56
C LYS A 752 -110.33 -3.66 84.69
N SER A 753 -109.05 -3.49 85.03
CA SER A 753 -108.44 -4.18 86.16
C SER A 753 -108.99 -3.70 87.52
N GLU A 754 -109.33 -2.41 87.64
CA GLU A 754 -109.97 -1.83 88.83
C GLU A 754 -111.42 -2.33 89.00
N GLU A 755 -112.16 -2.45 87.89
CA GLU A 755 -113.51 -3.02 87.88
C GLU A 755 -113.52 -4.49 88.32
N ILE A 756 -112.52 -5.27 87.90
CA ILE A 756 -112.33 -6.67 88.34
C ILE A 756 -112.05 -6.74 89.84
N ASN A 757 -111.18 -5.88 90.38
CA ASN A 757 -110.87 -5.86 91.80
C ASN A 757 -112.10 -5.53 92.67
N ASN A 758 -112.96 -4.61 92.20
CA ASN A 758 -114.22 -4.30 92.88
C ASN A 758 -115.21 -5.48 92.87
N LYS A 759 -115.24 -6.29 91.81
CA LYS A 759 -116.05 -7.51 91.80
C LYS A 759 -115.49 -8.59 92.73
N ILE A 760 -114.17 -8.71 92.85
CA ILE A 760 -113.52 -9.65 93.77
C ILE A 760 -113.83 -9.31 95.24
N SER A 761 -113.86 -8.03 95.62
CA SER A 761 -114.21 -7.61 96.98
C SER A 761 -115.69 -7.89 97.30
N PHE A 762 -116.59 -7.76 96.32
CA PHE A 762 -118.00 -8.08 96.48
C PHE A 762 -118.24 -9.58 96.70
N ILE A 763 -117.49 -10.46 96.01
CA ILE A 763 -117.58 -11.92 96.18
C ILE A 763 -117.16 -12.33 97.61
N ARG A 764 -116.08 -11.76 98.16
CA ARG A 764 -115.66 -12.03 99.55
C ARG A 764 -116.74 -11.70 100.59
N ASN A 765 -117.51 -10.64 100.38
CA ASN A 765 -118.58 -10.28 101.30
C ASN A 765 -119.74 -11.29 101.26
N LEU A 766 -120.07 -11.83 100.09
CA LEU A 766 -121.09 -12.89 99.95
C LEU A 766 -120.63 -14.22 100.57
N GLU A 767 -119.35 -14.56 100.46
CA GLU A 767 -118.77 -15.75 101.11
C GLU A 767 -118.86 -15.69 102.64
N ASN A 768 -118.62 -14.51 103.24
CA ASN A 768 -118.75 -14.32 104.69
C ASN A 768 -120.20 -14.44 105.19
N ILE A 769 -121.18 -13.94 104.42
CA ILE A 769 -122.60 -14.10 104.76
C ILE A 769 -123.03 -15.57 104.64
N GLY A 770 -122.47 -16.33 103.69
CA GLY A 770 -122.68 -17.78 103.59
C GLY A 770 -122.19 -18.54 104.82
N LEU A 771 -120.99 -18.21 105.31
CA LEU A 771 -120.39 -18.85 106.50
C LEU A 771 -121.20 -18.60 107.79
N GLU A 772 -121.82 -17.43 107.92
CA GLU A 772 -122.68 -17.11 109.07
C GLU A 772 -123.97 -17.96 109.06
N LYS A 773 -124.59 -18.11 107.89
CA LYS A 773 -125.79 -18.94 107.72
C LYS A 773 -125.54 -20.43 107.91
N ASP A 774 -124.38 -20.93 107.50
CA ASP A 774 -123.98 -22.33 107.76
C ASP A 774 -123.81 -22.61 109.26
N LYS A 775 -123.39 -21.60 110.03
CA LYS A 775 -123.27 -21.68 111.49
C LYS A 775 -124.64 -21.79 112.17
N ASP A 776 -125.61 -21.01 111.73
CA ASP A 776 -126.99 -21.07 112.21
C ASP A 776 -127.68 -22.42 111.90
N ILE A 777 -127.35 -23.04 110.76
CA ILE A 777 -127.84 -24.39 110.39
C ILE A 777 -127.28 -25.47 111.33
N ILE A 778 -126.03 -25.34 111.77
CA ILE A 778 -125.41 -26.28 112.71
C ILE A 778 -126.09 -26.21 114.08
N ASP A 779 -126.41 -25.01 114.57
CA ASP A 779 -127.05 -24.84 115.88
C ASP A 779 -128.52 -25.31 115.88
N LEU A 780 -129.26 -25.10 114.78
CA LEU A 780 -130.61 -25.67 114.61
C LEU A 780 -130.60 -27.21 114.56
N ARG A 781 -129.55 -27.83 114.00
CA ARG A 781 -129.39 -29.29 114.03
C ARG A 781 -129.16 -29.84 115.45
N LYS A 782 -128.45 -29.10 116.32
CA LYS A 782 -128.29 -29.47 117.74
C LYS A 782 -129.62 -29.47 118.49
N GLN A 783 -130.44 -28.44 118.28
CA GLN A 783 -131.76 -28.36 118.92
C GLN A 783 -132.71 -29.49 118.48
N LEU A 784 -132.59 -29.96 117.24
CA LEU A 784 -133.37 -31.10 116.74
C LEU A 784 -132.96 -32.43 117.39
N GLN A 785 -131.68 -32.61 117.69
CA GLN A 785 -131.13 -33.82 118.32
C GLN A 785 -131.53 -33.94 119.79
N GLU A 786 -131.65 -32.82 120.51
CA GLU A 786 -132.12 -32.82 121.90
C GLU A 786 -133.61 -33.19 122.00
N GLN A 787 -134.44 -32.76 121.04
CA GLN A 787 -135.85 -33.17 120.97
C GLN A 787 -136.03 -34.66 120.66
N GLN A 788 -135.05 -35.32 120.02
CA GLN A 788 -135.04 -36.77 119.85
C GLN A 788 -134.74 -37.52 121.15
N ARG A 789 -133.90 -36.98 122.04
CA ARG A 789 -133.69 -37.55 123.40
C ARG A 789 -134.95 -37.54 124.25
N VAL A 790 -135.78 -36.52 124.11
CA VAL A 790 -137.09 -36.44 124.79
C VAL A 790 -138.07 -37.52 124.28
N ARG A 791 -137.92 -38.01 123.04
CA ARG A 791 -138.73 -39.11 122.50
C ARG A 791 -138.27 -40.50 122.95
N GLU A 792 -136.97 -40.72 123.16
CA GLU A 792 -136.47 -42.03 123.59
C GLU A 792 -136.78 -42.33 125.06
N MET A 793 -136.80 -41.34 125.95
CA MET A 793 -137.12 -41.61 127.36
C MET A 793 -138.62 -41.87 127.60
N ILE A 794 -139.49 -41.32 126.74
CA ILE A 794 -140.93 -41.66 126.71
C ILE A 794 -141.13 -43.14 126.29
N SER A 795 -140.17 -43.77 125.60
CA SER A 795 -140.23 -45.20 125.29
C SER A 795 -139.88 -46.11 126.49
N GLN A 796 -139.36 -45.58 127.60
CA GLN A 796 -139.11 -46.36 128.83
C GLN A 796 -140.24 -46.29 129.88
N MET A 797 -141.35 -45.61 129.56
CA MET A 797 -142.53 -45.53 130.44
C MET A 797 -143.35 -46.84 130.54
N LEU A 798 -143.02 -47.95 129.86
CA LEU A 798 -144.02 -48.97 129.50
C LEU A 798 -143.68 -50.44 129.83
N ALA A 799 -142.96 -50.73 130.92
CA ALA A 799 -142.83 -52.08 131.51
C ALA A 799 -142.80 -52.02 133.06
N ALA A 800 -143.93 -51.84 133.77
CA ALA A 800 -144.82 -52.89 134.28
C ALA A 800 -144.26 -53.76 135.44
N THR A 801 -144.70 -53.44 136.67
CA THR A 801 -145.26 -54.37 137.70
C THR A 801 -144.71 -55.81 137.88
N SER A 802 -143.88 -56.07 138.90
CA SER A 802 -143.99 -57.22 139.85
C SER A 802 -143.06 -57.12 141.09
N THR A 803 -143.65 -57.24 142.29
CA THR A 803 -143.17 -57.91 143.55
C THR A 803 -141.85 -57.57 144.29
N LYS A 804 -142.04 -57.18 145.58
CA LYS A 804 -141.33 -57.49 146.88
C LYS A 804 -139.82 -57.22 147.05
N PRO A 805 -139.39 -56.96 148.31
CA PRO A 805 -139.82 -55.88 149.21
C PRO A 805 -139.39 -54.51 148.68
#